data_AF-A0A0U1KJ23-F1
#
_entry.id   AF-A0A0U1KJ23-F1
#
_cell.length_a   1.000
_cell.length_b   1.000
_cell.length_c   1.000
_cell.angle_alpha   90.00
_cell.angle_beta   90.00
_cell.angle_gamma   90.00
#
_symmetry.space_group_name_H-M   'P 1'
#
loop_
_entity.id
_entity.type
_entity.pdbx_description
1 polymer ?
#
loop_
_entity_poly.entity_id
_entity_poly.type
_entity_poly.pdbx_seq_one_letter_code
_entity_poly.pdbx_strand_id
1 'polypeptide(L)'
;MWKRFIHLFLAVVVTCTFTVSKATVIHALADFNTDEKSSHQLVPLPQQVDFESGTLQISDRVNVQGKELADEDALRILEQFLQKNNIAINEEFDKTSTTLALGEEGSLNSKVQNLDEELKLPSVSKLKEEGYFLAVQSDANQISEGGTIVLKGKDGDGTFYAVKTLIQLAEKKDGSLIFNNVRITDEPSMRIRGIIEGFYGNPWSHEDRLDQIKFYGDYKMNTYIYAPKDDPYHREKWRSPYPESEMERMEELIKTADENKVDFVFAISPGIDISFDGQKGEEDFQALLEKCESLYEMGVRSFAILFDDISNRDGVKQAELLNRFNAEFVKTKEDVKPLMTVPTEYDTRAMGVIGDLSTYTEDFSTALDNDIKVMWTGQAVVSENLPLKNVEFMRSVYGDQIGVWWNYPVTDYLRSKLALGPIIDIDKRLEGKLDFFTMNPMEHANLSKITLATGADYSWNISEYSSDRSWNRSIELLFDDLASEMKTFANHSSRMIGSWSIGREDAEDVRDTMDQLWLNLSKSKDATEEIQALREEFADMIHAADNLKANLPEDILNESAANLDKLKLLGENGQLALDMVLAQINDEDDAYERIKNELEGKISNLSKGARVSEETVLAFIKEAVAFNPLPVASFEVSKTFVAPGEEIQFENTSNLATVDLEWTFEGAKVEKSTEKNPTVVYENEGIYTVKLVGRNSLGKSEIMKEGIVTVSNLAKNETTNLALNKDTAASSFVNDREAPPFAVDGSTRTKWCAVGPAPHTLTVDLGKTNLVSEIVIKHAEEGGEPAGSNTAAYRVEISEDGENFKELVKVTNNEAGITSNQVPATKGRYVRLIVDKPTQGDDSAARIYEFEVLGVEGDVNLPPKYEKPQVDKSNLDMVVNDAELKQKSDYTSKSWDAFMKALDEAKAVLQSNSASQEEVDQAQSSLKQAQAGLMYREEATEDAESDVTDQPQESQQGQELPETAGNTYNILLLGMLLLTIGVLTLRRRIKREG
;
A
#
# COMPACT_ATOMS: atom_id res chain seq x y z
N MET A 1 35.73 44.60 -11.46
CA MET A 1 36.83 43.75 -10.93
C MET A 1 36.19 42.85 -9.88
N TRP A 2 36.16 41.52 -9.94
CA TRP A 2 36.97 40.58 -10.69
C TRP A 2 36.25 39.22 -10.62
N LYS A 3 36.17 38.53 -11.76
CA LYS A 3 35.98 37.08 -11.79
C LYS A 3 37.18 36.44 -11.08
N ARG A 4 36.93 35.53 -10.13
CA ARG A 4 37.69 34.30 -9.80
C ARG A 4 37.81 34.10 -8.29
N PHE A 5 37.17 33.02 -7.82
CA PHE A 5 37.59 32.00 -6.84
C PHE A 5 36.29 31.35 -6.32
N ILE A 6 35.63 30.44 -7.02
CA ILE A 6 35.95 29.00 -7.23
C ILE A 6 36.16 28.24 -5.90
N HIS A 7 35.20 27.33 -5.64
CA HIS A 7 35.17 26.18 -4.71
C HIS A 7 34.90 26.56 -3.23
N LEU A 8 33.86 26.08 -2.54
CA LEU A 8 33.42 24.69 -2.41
C LEU A 8 32.02 24.59 -1.71
N PHE A 9 31.10 23.78 -2.26
CA PHE A 9 30.07 22.94 -1.59
C PHE A 9 28.72 23.48 -1.01
N LEU A 10 27.64 22.94 -1.61
CA LEU A 10 26.29 22.50 -1.12
C LEU A 10 25.31 23.55 -0.55
N ALA A 11 23.99 23.55 -0.78
CA ALA A 11 23.06 22.82 -1.64
C ALA A 11 21.64 23.44 -1.52
N VAL A 12 20.95 23.56 -2.67
CA VAL A 12 19.49 23.44 -2.90
C VAL A 12 18.52 24.31 -2.07
N VAL A 13 18.00 25.39 -2.67
CA VAL A 13 16.55 25.68 -2.83
C VAL A 13 16.39 26.63 -4.04
N VAL A 14 15.81 26.15 -5.15
CA VAL A 14 15.27 27.04 -6.20
C VAL A 14 13.90 26.51 -6.59
N THR A 15 12.89 27.23 -6.12
CA THR A 15 11.54 27.33 -6.67
C THR A 15 11.60 27.75 -8.14
N CYS A 16 11.12 26.89 -9.05
CA CYS A 16 10.70 27.27 -10.39
C CYS A 16 9.21 26.95 -10.54
N THR A 17 8.40 28.01 -10.61
CA THR A 17 7.03 27.97 -11.10
C THR A 17 7.02 27.65 -12.60
N PHE A 18 6.47 26.49 -12.98
CA PHE A 18 5.99 26.24 -14.34
C PHE A 18 4.46 26.24 -14.31
N THR A 19 3.87 27.26 -14.93
CA THR A 19 2.50 27.19 -15.45
C THR A 19 2.55 26.39 -16.75
N VAL A 20 1.98 25.18 -16.73
CA VAL A 20 1.62 24.44 -17.96
C VAL A 20 0.10 24.50 -18.08
N SER A 21 -0.39 25.20 -19.11
CA SER A 21 -1.77 25.10 -19.55
C SER A 21 -2.03 23.71 -20.13
N LYS A 22 -2.92 22.92 -19.51
CA LYS A 22 -3.49 21.71 -20.13
C LYS A 22 -4.44 22.13 -21.26
N ALA A 23 -3.88 22.25 -22.46
CA ALA A 23 -4.59 21.96 -23.71
C ALA A 23 -3.98 20.70 -24.37
N THR A 24 -3.42 19.80 -23.55
CA THR A 24 -2.64 18.64 -24.02
C THR A 24 -2.74 17.43 -23.08
N VAL A 25 -3.86 17.29 -22.35
CA VAL A 25 -4.12 16.08 -21.53
C VAL A 25 -5.34 15.30 -22.02
N ILE A 26 -5.81 15.63 -23.24
CA ILE A 26 -6.65 14.74 -24.05
C ILE A 26 -5.77 13.89 -25.02
N HIS A 27 -4.44 13.91 -24.90
CA HIS A 27 -3.51 13.00 -25.60
C HIS A 27 -2.33 12.63 -24.68
N ALA A 28 -2.64 12.08 -23.51
CA ALA A 28 -1.66 11.33 -22.69
C ALA A 28 -1.95 9.81 -22.71
N LEU A 29 -2.75 9.38 -23.69
CA LEU A 29 -2.54 8.12 -24.39
C LEU A 29 -1.70 8.47 -25.63
N ALA A 30 -0.50 7.90 -25.76
CA ALA A 30 0.51 8.15 -26.80
C ALA A 30 1.46 9.35 -26.58
N ASP A 31 2.46 9.16 -25.72
CA ASP A 31 3.86 9.47 -26.03
C ASP A 31 4.79 8.81 -24.98
N PHE A 32 4.71 7.47 -24.90
CA PHE A 32 5.89 6.68 -24.55
C PHE A 32 6.71 6.55 -25.84
N ASN A 33 7.99 6.89 -25.74
CA ASN A 33 9.03 6.79 -26.77
C ASN A 33 8.66 5.84 -27.93
N THR A 34 8.45 6.41 -29.12
CA THR A 34 8.01 5.71 -30.33
C THR A 34 9.13 4.92 -31.04
N ASP A 35 10.13 4.44 -30.31
CA ASP A 35 11.22 3.58 -30.82
C ASP A 35 11.21 2.14 -30.26
N GLU A 36 10.21 1.71 -29.46
CA GLU A 36 10.05 0.32 -28.98
C GLU A 36 8.76 -0.36 -29.50
N LYS A 37 8.48 -0.22 -30.80
CA LYS A 37 7.44 -1.04 -31.44
C LYS A 37 7.87 -2.52 -31.51
N SER A 38 7.38 -3.31 -30.55
CA SER A 38 7.04 -4.72 -30.77
C SER A 38 6.01 -5.14 -29.72
N SER A 39 4.79 -5.42 -30.18
CA SER A 39 3.66 -5.99 -29.44
C SER A 39 3.87 -7.45 -29.01
N HIS A 40 5.09 -7.84 -28.64
CA HIS A 40 5.43 -9.24 -28.33
C HIS A 40 6.38 -9.30 -27.13
N GLN A 41 5.89 -8.87 -25.98
CA GLN A 41 6.57 -9.20 -24.74
C GLN A 41 6.28 -10.68 -24.42
N LEU A 42 7.33 -11.47 -24.29
CA LEU A 42 7.25 -12.89 -23.99
C LEU A 42 7.00 -13.11 -22.49
N VAL A 43 6.37 -14.23 -22.13
CA VAL A 43 6.21 -14.65 -20.73
C VAL A 43 6.60 -16.12 -20.59
N PRO A 44 7.68 -16.45 -19.87
CA PRO A 44 8.65 -15.53 -19.27
C PRO A 44 9.45 -14.68 -20.27
N LEU A 45 9.94 -13.53 -19.81
CA LEU A 45 10.83 -12.67 -20.59
C LEU A 45 12.24 -13.29 -20.68
N PRO A 46 12.78 -13.49 -21.88
CA PRO A 46 14.13 -13.99 -22.02
C PRO A 46 15.19 -13.04 -21.46
N GLN A 47 16.33 -13.59 -21.04
CA GLN A 47 17.48 -12.82 -20.53
C GLN A 47 18.02 -11.83 -21.58
N GLN A 48 18.09 -12.24 -22.84
CA GLN A 48 18.55 -11.39 -23.94
C GLN A 48 17.70 -11.61 -25.19
N VAL A 49 17.18 -10.52 -25.76
CA VAL A 49 16.41 -10.51 -27.01
C VAL A 49 16.96 -9.43 -27.94
N ASP A 50 17.48 -9.84 -29.08
CA ASP A 50 18.00 -8.95 -30.13
C ASP A 50 17.11 -9.08 -31.38
N PHE A 51 16.19 -8.13 -31.58
CA PHE A 51 15.41 -8.07 -32.82
C PHE A 51 16.26 -7.56 -33.97
N GLU A 52 16.19 -8.26 -35.10
CA GLU A 52 16.88 -7.92 -36.34
C GLU A 52 15.88 -7.43 -37.39
N SER A 53 16.34 -6.70 -38.40
CA SER A 53 15.48 -6.27 -39.49
C SER A 53 15.04 -7.47 -40.34
N GLY A 54 13.74 -7.53 -40.66
CA GLY A 54 13.17 -8.53 -41.56
C GLY A 54 12.13 -9.40 -40.86
N THR A 55 11.31 -10.07 -41.68
CA THR A 55 10.29 -11.00 -41.22
C THR A 55 10.35 -12.27 -42.03
N LEU A 56 10.25 -13.41 -41.35
CA LEU A 56 10.15 -14.72 -41.94
C LEU A 56 8.68 -15.14 -41.99
N GLN A 57 8.12 -15.25 -43.19
CA GLN A 57 6.89 -16.01 -43.40
C GLN A 57 7.27 -17.48 -43.57
N ILE A 58 6.77 -18.35 -42.70
CA ILE A 58 7.07 -19.78 -42.79
C ILE A 58 6.43 -20.38 -44.05
N SER A 59 7.14 -21.29 -44.71
CA SER A 59 6.59 -22.01 -45.86
C SER A 59 5.54 -23.06 -45.44
N ASP A 60 4.56 -23.32 -46.32
CA ASP A 60 3.51 -24.35 -46.10
C ASP A 60 4.07 -25.76 -45.88
N ARG A 61 5.31 -25.97 -46.34
CA ARG A 61 6.10 -27.17 -46.05
C ARG A 61 7.48 -26.79 -45.54
N VAL A 62 8.00 -27.49 -44.53
CA VAL A 62 9.27 -27.15 -43.90
C VAL A 62 10.22 -28.33 -43.83
N ASN A 63 11.52 -28.04 -43.78
CA ASN A 63 12.52 -29.05 -43.42
C ASN A 63 12.72 -29.02 -41.90
N VAL A 64 12.76 -30.19 -41.26
CA VAL A 64 13.16 -30.33 -39.86
C VAL A 64 14.49 -31.08 -39.80
N GLN A 65 15.53 -30.42 -39.28
CA GLN A 65 16.88 -30.95 -39.16
C GLN A 65 17.26 -31.14 -37.69
N GLY A 66 17.94 -32.26 -37.38
CA GLY A 66 18.34 -32.60 -36.01
C GLY A 66 17.35 -33.46 -35.23
N LYS A 67 16.17 -33.77 -35.81
CA LYS A 67 15.11 -34.58 -35.20
C LYS A 67 15.51 -35.97 -34.65
N GLU A 68 16.58 -36.57 -35.17
CA GLU A 68 17.03 -37.91 -34.76
C GLU A 68 17.78 -37.91 -33.43
N LEU A 69 18.22 -36.73 -32.97
CA LEU A 69 19.07 -36.56 -31.78
C LEU A 69 18.51 -35.55 -30.78
N ALA A 70 17.56 -34.72 -31.20
CA ALA A 70 16.88 -33.76 -30.34
C ALA A 70 15.97 -34.47 -29.33
N ASP A 71 15.72 -33.81 -28.19
CA ASP A 71 14.75 -34.23 -27.18
C ASP A 71 13.39 -34.56 -27.80
N GLU A 72 12.84 -35.72 -27.41
CA GLU A 72 11.62 -36.28 -28.01
C GLU A 72 10.38 -35.40 -27.72
N ASP A 73 10.30 -34.78 -26.54
CA ASP A 73 9.19 -33.90 -26.18
C ASP A 73 9.27 -32.56 -26.90
N ALA A 74 10.47 -31.98 -27.00
CA ALA A 74 10.70 -30.76 -27.77
C ALA A 74 10.30 -30.95 -29.24
N LEU A 75 10.71 -32.08 -29.85
CA LEU A 75 10.31 -32.43 -31.20
C LEU A 75 8.79 -32.63 -31.31
N ARG A 76 8.17 -33.39 -30.40
CA ARG A 76 6.72 -33.64 -30.39
C ARG A 76 5.93 -32.33 -30.33
N ILE A 77 6.29 -31.41 -29.45
CA ILE A 77 5.62 -30.11 -29.33
C ILE A 77 5.80 -29.27 -30.60
N LEU A 78 6.99 -29.27 -31.20
CA LEU A 78 7.24 -28.59 -32.46
C LEU A 78 6.36 -29.17 -33.59
N GLU A 79 6.28 -30.49 -33.72
CA GLU A 79 5.45 -31.15 -34.72
C GLU A 79 3.96 -30.86 -34.52
N GLN A 80 3.48 -30.89 -33.28
CA GLN A 80 2.10 -30.51 -32.93
C GLN A 80 1.80 -29.05 -33.29
N PHE A 81 2.74 -28.13 -33.03
CA PHE A 81 2.60 -26.72 -33.39
C PHE A 81 2.53 -26.52 -34.91
N LEU A 82 3.39 -27.19 -35.68
CA LEU A 82 3.36 -27.17 -37.14
C LEU A 82 2.05 -27.74 -37.68
N GLN A 83 1.61 -28.88 -37.15
CA GLN A 83 0.36 -29.53 -37.54
C GLN A 83 -0.87 -28.66 -37.25
N LYS A 84 -0.95 -28.06 -36.05
CA LYS A 84 -2.04 -27.13 -35.65
C LYS A 84 -2.15 -25.93 -36.61
N ASN A 85 -1.04 -25.56 -37.24
CA ASN A 85 -0.97 -24.46 -38.20
C ASN A 85 -0.96 -24.91 -39.67
N ASN A 86 -1.30 -26.17 -39.96
CA ASN A 86 -1.35 -26.74 -41.31
C ASN A 86 -0.03 -26.69 -42.09
N ILE A 87 1.10 -26.74 -41.39
CA ILE A 87 2.45 -26.75 -41.99
C ILE A 87 2.95 -28.20 -42.04
N ALA A 88 3.25 -28.70 -43.23
CA ALA A 88 3.69 -30.09 -43.41
C ALA A 88 5.22 -30.22 -43.33
N ILE A 89 5.71 -31.34 -42.81
CA ILE A 89 7.14 -31.65 -42.83
C ILE A 89 7.49 -32.32 -44.15
N ASN A 90 8.60 -31.90 -44.76
CA ASN A 90 9.11 -32.50 -45.98
C ASN A 90 9.70 -33.90 -45.74
N GLU A 91 9.33 -34.87 -46.58
CA GLU A 91 9.93 -36.22 -46.57
C GLU A 91 11.37 -36.18 -47.12
N GLU A 92 11.59 -35.41 -48.18
CA GLU A 92 12.89 -35.13 -48.77
C GLU A 92 13.24 -33.65 -48.63
N PHE A 93 14.51 -33.36 -48.34
CA PHE A 93 14.98 -31.99 -48.13
C PHE A 93 14.72 -31.10 -49.36
N ASP A 94 14.05 -29.97 -49.16
CA ASP A 94 13.81 -28.94 -50.17
C ASP A 94 14.43 -27.61 -49.75
N LYS A 95 15.49 -27.18 -50.46
CA LYS A 95 16.20 -25.94 -50.16
C LYS A 95 15.33 -24.67 -50.26
N THR A 96 14.21 -24.71 -50.96
CA THR A 96 13.31 -23.55 -51.11
C THR A 96 12.34 -23.39 -49.94
N SER A 97 12.17 -24.45 -49.15
CA SER A 97 11.37 -24.46 -47.93
C SER A 97 12.16 -23.88 -46.75
N THR A 98 11.47 -23.24 -45.81
CA THR A 98 12.02 -22.84 -44.50
C THR A 98 12.59 -24.06 -43.78
N THR A 99 13.73 -23.89 -43.11
CA THR A 99 14.38 -24.96 -42.35
C THR A 99 14.35 -24.68 -40.85
N LEU A 100 13.80 -25.60 -40.08
CA LEU A 100 13.86 -25.60 -38.62
C LEU A 100 14.97 -26.56 -38.19
N ALA A 101 15.99 -26.04 -37.52
CA ALA A 101 17.08 -26.82 -36.95
C ALA A 101 16.92 -26.85 -35.42
N LEU A 102 16.81 -28.05 -34.86
CA LEU A 102 16.68 -28.25 -33.41
C LEU A 102 17.68 -29.28 -32.88
N GLY A 103 18.12 -29.11 -31.64
CA GLY A 103 18.89 -30.09 -30.89
C GLY A 103 19.79 -29.49 -29.81
N GLU A 104 20.39 -30.36 -29.03
CA GLU A 104 21.20 -30.01 -27.86
C GLU A 104 22.67 -29.77 -28.25
N GLU A 105 23.45 -29.32 -27.27
CA GLU A 105 24.90 -29.21 -27.39
C GLU A 105 25.53 -30.52 -27.89
N GLY A 106 26.13 -30.48 -29.09
CA GLY A 106 26.83 -31.63 -29.70
C GLY A 106 25.94 -32.60 -30.50
N SER A 107 24.61 -32.44 -30.45
CA SER A 107 23.62 -33.33 -31.09
C SER A 107 23.21 -32.91 -32.51
N LEU A 108 23.70 -31.78 -33.01
CA LEU A 108 23.37 -31.32 -34.36
C LEU A 108 24.18 -32.10 -35.41
N ASN A 109 23.50 -32.62 -36.45
CA ASN A 109 24.15 -33.39 -37.51
C ASN A 109 25.20 -32.55 -38.28
N SER A 110 26.11 -33.19 -39.02
CA SER A 110 27.21 -32.50 -39.71
C SER A 110 26.77 -31.45 -40.76
N LYS A 111 25.50 -31.47 -41.21
CA LYS A 111 24.95 -30.42 -42.09
C LYS A 111 24.53 -29.19 -41.29
N VAL A 112 24.03 -29.37 -40.07
CA VAL A 112 23.66 -28.29 -39.15
C VAL A 112 24.86 -27.72 -38.40
N GLN A 113 25.93 -28.48 -38.15
CA GLN A 113 27.18 -27.94 -37.61
C GLN A 113 27.79 -26.84 -38.49
N ASN A 114 27.54 -26.86 -39.80
CA ASN A 114 27.95 -25.78 -40.71
C ASN A 114 27.13 -24.48 -40.51
N LEU A 115 25.90 -24.55 -39.95
CA LEU A 115 25.10 -23.37 -39.59
C LEU A 115 25.71 -22.59 -38.43
N ASP A 116 26.33 -23.27 -37.47
CA ASP A 116 26.99 -22.61 -36.33
C ASP A 116 28.09 -21.65 -36.84
N GLU A 117 28.92 -22.10 -37.79
CA GLU A 117 29.96 -21.28 -38.41
C GLU A 117 29.40 -20.20 -39.34
N GLU A 118 28.39 -20.53 -40.16
CA GLU A 118 27.82 -19.62 -41.16
C GLU A 118 27.00 -18.49 -40.53
N LEU A 119 26.10 -18.83 -39.60
CA LEU A 119 25.20 -17.88 -38.93
C LEU A 119 25.83 -17.24 -37.69
N LYS A 120 27.08 -17.63 -37.38
CA LYS A 120 27.84 -17.20 -36.20
C LYS A 120 27.02 -17.39 -34.91
N LEU A 121 26.47 -18.59 -34.76
CA LEU A 121 25.62 -18.91 -33.61
C LEU A 121 26.49 -19.00 -32.35
N PRO A 122 26.04 -18.44 -31.21
CA PRO A 122 26.78 -18.56 -29.97
C PRO A 122 26.80 -20.02 -29.48
N SER A 123 27.82 -20.35 -28.69
CA SER A 123 27.83 -21.62 -27.97
C SER A 123 26.91 -21.52 -26.76
N VAL A 124 26.02 -22.49 -26.60
CA VAL A 124 25.16 -22.65 -25.41
C VAL A 124 25.90 -23.30 -24.24
N SER A 125 27.18 -23.71 -24.43
CA SER A 125 27.97 -24.42 -23.42
C SER A 125 28.11 -23.70 -22.09
N LYS A 126 28.05 -22.36 -22.12
CA LYS A 126 28.21 -21.46 -20.97
C LYS A 126 26.89 -21.13 -20.27
N LEU A 127 25.75 -21.49 -20.87
CA LEU A 127 24.46 -21.31 -20.24
C LEU A 127 24.31 -22.31 -19.09
N LYS A 128 23.46 -21.94 -18.13
CA LYS A 128 22.99 -22.83 -17.08
C LYS A 128 22.14 -23.97 -17.69
N GLU A 129 21.89 -25.01 -16.89
CA GLU A 129 20.87 -26.02 -17.19
C GLU A 129 19.54 -25.33 -17.57
N GLU A 130 18.78 -25.96 -18.46
CA GLU A 130 17.54 -25.43 -19.05
C GLU A 130 17.72 -24.18 -19.95
N GLY A 131 18.95 -23.68 -20.11
CA GLY A 131 19.26 -22.56 -20.98
C GLY A 131 19.20 -22.92 -22.47
N TYR A 132 18.93 -21.94 -23.32
CA TYR A 132 18.84 -22.14 -24.76
C TYR A 132 19.22 -20.91 -25.58
N PHE A 133 19.48 -21.17 -26.86
CA PHE A 133 19.59 -20.15 -27.90
C PHE A 133 18.52 -20.37 -28.97
N LEU A 134 17.83 -19.31 -29.35
CA LEU A 134 16.86 -19.31 -30.44
C LEU A 134 17.22 -18.23 -31.47
N ALA A 135 17.11 -18.56 -32.75
CA ALA A 135 17.21 -17.55 -33.81
C ALA A 135 16.17 -17.76 -34.90
N VAL A 136 15.61 -16.66 -35.41
CA VAL A 136 14.77 -16.60 -36.60
C VAL A 136 15.45 -15.70 -37.62
N GLN A 137 15.66 -16.21 -38.83
CA GLN A 137 16.31 -15.48 -39.91
C GLN A 137 15.60 -15.68 -41.25
N SER A 138 15.16 -14.57 -41.85
CA SER A 138 14.51 -14.55 -43.15
C SER A 138 15.46 -14.66 -44.35
N ASP A 139 16.72 -14.28 -44.17
CA ASP A 139 17.69 -14.23 -45.27
C ASP A 139 18.09 -15.63 -45.74
N ALA A 140 18.20 -15.78 -47.06
CA ALA A 140 18.70 -17.00 -47.68
C ALA A 140 20.16 -17.27 -47.25
N ASN A 141 20.45 -18.52 -46.89
CA ASN A 141 21.79 -18.99 -46.54
C ASN A 141 22.13 -20.27 -47.33
N GLN A 142 23.29 -20.86 -47.10
CA GLN A 142 23.71 -22.06 -47.85
C GLN A 142 22.82 -23.28 -47.59
N ILE A 143 21.99 -23.25 -46.54
CA ILE A 143 21.11 -24.36 -46.15
C ILE A 143 19.69 -24.16 -46.69
N SER A 144 19.12 -22.97 -46.54
CA SER A 144 17.76 -22.66 -46.98
C SER A 144 17.67 -21.32 -47.70
N GLU A 145 17.00 -21.32 -48.84
CA GLU A 145 16.56 -20.12 -49.57
C GLU A 145 15.26 -19.55 -48.96
N GLY A 146 14.53 -20.33 -48.15
CA GLY A 146 13.27 -19.97 -47.50
C GLY A 146 13.41 -19.54 -46.03
N GLY A 147 14.62 -19.19 -45.60
CA GLY A 147 14.95 -18.77 -44.23
C GLY A 147 15.14 -19.93 -43.24
N THR A 148 15.63 -19.61 -42.04
CA THR A 148 16.03 -20.60 -41.04
C THR A 148 15.58 -20.22 -39.63
N ILE A 149 15.09 -21.21 -38.89
CA ILE A 149 14.81 -21.12 -37.46
C ILE A 149 15.74 -22.09 -36.74
N VAL A 150 16.45 -21.64 -35.72
CA VAL A 150 17.39 -22.44 -34.93
C VAL A 150 16.91 -22.49 -33.48
N LEU A 151 16.85 -23.70 -32.91
CA LEU A 151 16.42 -23.98 -31.54
C LEU A 151 17.49 -24.86 -30.88
N LYS A 152 18.34 -24.27 -30.03
CA LYS A 152 19.51 -24.97 -29.47
C LYS A 152 19.46 -24.95 -27.94
N GLY A 153 19.18 -26.09 -27.33
CA GLY A 153 19.21 -26.24 -25.88
C GLY A 153 20.60 -26.54 -25.33
N LYS A 154 20.86 -26.13 -24.09
CA LYS A 154 21.97 -26.63 -23.27
C LYS A 154 21.80 -28.14 -23.01
N ASP A 155 20.55 -28.53 -22.77
CA ASP A 155 20.04 -29.86 -22.49
C ASP A 155 18.64 -30.01 -23.15
N GLY A 156 17.98 -31.16 -22.95
CA GLY A 156 16.67 -31.42 -23.54
C GLY A 156 15.58 -30.44 -23.07
N ASP A 157 15.63 -30.03 -21.81
CA ASP A 157 14.70 -29.05 -21.22
C ASP A 157 14.87 -27.67 -21.86
N GLY A 158 16.12 -27.24 -22.07
CA GLY A 158 16.42 -26.02 -22.82
C GLY A 158 15.92 -26.08 -24.26
N THR A 159 16.05 -27.22 -24.95
CA THR A 159 15.50 -27.38 -26.31
C THR A 159 13.96 -27.29 -26.29
N PHE A 160 13.30 -27.90 -25.29
CA PHE A 160 11.86 -27.81 -25.10
C PHE A 160 11.41 -26.36 -24.85
N TYR A 161 12.11 -25.61 -23.99
CA TYR A 161 11.81 -24.21 -23.70
C TYR A 161 12.08 -23.28 -24.89
N ALA A 162 13.07 -23.59 -25.74
CA ALA A 162 13.27 -22.88 -27.02
C ALA A 162 12.05 -23.02 -27.93
N VAL A 163 11.47 -24.23 -28.02
CA VAL A 163 10.23 -24.47 -28.79
C VAL A 163 9.06 -23.67 -28.20
N LYS A 164 8.91 -23.63 -26.87
CA LYS A 164 7.84 -22.82 -26.23
C LYS A 164 7.98 -21.33 -26.53
N THR A 165 9.20 -20.80 -26.52
CA THR A 165 9.46 -19.41 -26.93
C THR A 165 9.13 -19.17 -28.40
N LEU A 166 9.49 -20.11 -29.30
CA LEU A 166 9.12 -20.02 -30.71
C LEU A 166 7.60 -19.93 -30.90
N ILE A 167 6.82 -20.74 -30.16
CA ILE A 167 5.36 -20.73 -30.25
C ILE A 167 4.80 -19.35 -29.87
N GLN A 168 5.31 -18.71 -28.83
CA GLN A 168 4.87 -17.37 -28.41
C GLN A 168 5.30 -16.27 -29.38
N LEU A 169 6.41 -16.44 -30.10
CA LEU A 169 6.86 -15.50 -31.15
C LEU A 169 6.02 -15.56 -32.43
N ALA A 170 5.19 -16.59 -32.60
CA ALA A 170 4.44 -16.79 -33.83
C ALA A 170 3.29 -15.81 -33.97
N GLU A 171 3.31 -15.01 -35.03
CA GLU A 171 2.19 -14.16 -35.42
C GLU A 171 1.42 -14.82 -36.57
N LYS A 172 0.09 -14.77 -36.54
CA LYS A 172 -0.72 -15.27 -37.65
C LYS A 172 -1.22 -14.12 -38.51
N LYS A 173 -0.83 -14.10 -39.79
CA LYS A 173 -1.27 -13.09 -40.76
C LYS A 173 -1.69 -13.75 -42.07
N ASP A 174 -2.89 -13.41 -42.53
CA ASP A 174 -3.48 -13.96 -43.76
C ASP A 174 -3.45 -15.50 -43.84
N GLY A 175 -3.55 -16.17 -42.69
CA GLY A 175 -3.51 -17.62 -42.57
C GLY A 175 -2.11 -18.25 -42.51
N SER A 176 -1.04 -17.48 -42.72
CA SER A 176 0.37 -17.93 -42.59
C SER A 176 0.96 -17.51 -41.25
N LEU A 177 1.95 -18.26 -40.74
CA LEU A 177 2.75 -17.81 -39.61
C LEU A 177 3.88 -16.89 -40.06
N ILE A 178 4.08 -15.82 -39.31
CA ILE A 178 5.12 -14.83 -39.50
C ILE A 178 5.90 -14.71 -38.20
N PHE A 179 7.21 -14.58 -38.33
CA PHE A 179 8.14 -14.33 -37.24
C PHE A 179 9.00 -13.12 -37.57
N ASN A 180 9.19 -12.21 -36.62
CA ASN A 180 10.24 -11.18 -36.75
C ASN A 180 11.61 -11.85 -36.65
N ASN A 181 12.59 -11.37 -37.41
CA ASN A 181 13.96 -11.83 -37.23
C ASN A 181 14.41 -11.50 -35.81
N VAL A 182 14.98 -12.47 -35.12
CA VAL A 182 15.34 -12.32 -33.70
C VAL A 182 16.46 -13.30 -33.34
N ARG A 183 17.30 -12.89 -32.39
CA ARG A 183 18.22 -13.77 -31.67
C ARG A 183 17.91 -13.69 -30.19
N ILE A 184 17.76 -14.83 -29.54
CA ILE A 184 17.44 -14.95 -28.13
C ILE A 184 18.47 -15.85 -27.49
N THR A 185 19.10 -15.37 -26.42
CA THR A 185 19.92 -16.19 -25.52
C THR A 185 19.25 -16.14 -24.16
N ASP A 186 18.92 -17.30 -23.60
CA ASP A 186 18.03 -17.35 -22.44
C ASP A 186 18.40 -18.47 -21.48
N GLU A 187 18.14 -18.25 -20.19
CA GLU A 187 18.35 -19.20 -19.10
C GLU A 187 17.58 -18.73 -17.85
N PRO A 188 17.18 -19.66 -16.95
CA PRO A 188 16.44 -19.28 -15.77
C PRO A 188 17.33 -18.60 -14.70
N SER A 189 16.69 -17.72 -13.93
CA SER A 189 17.26 -17.11 -12.73
C SER A 189 17.29 -18.09 -11.57
N MET A 190 16.22 -18.88 -11.40
CA MET A 190 16.07 -19.91 -10.37
C MET A 190 15.90 -21.30 -10.99
N ARG A 191 16.52 -22.32 -10.40
CA ARG A 191 16.48 -23.70 -10.88
C ARG A 191 15.19 -24.44 -10.52
N ILE A 192 14.56 -24.14 -9.40
CA ILE A 192 13.29 -24.78 -8.98
C ILE A 192 12.18 -23.73 -9.04
N ARG A 193 11.23 -23.92 -9.95
CA ARG A 193 10.18 -22.95 -10.28
C ARG A 193 8.84 -23.67 -10.45
N GLY A 194 7.83 -23.28 -9.69
CA GLY A 194 6.49 -23.79 -9.96
C GLY A 194 5.53 -23.61 -8.81
N ILE A 195 4.85 -24.69 -8.43
CA ILE A 195 3.78 -24.60 -7.43
C ILE A 195 3.80 -25.73 -6.42
N ILE A 196 3.10 -25.47 -5.31
CA ILE A 196 2.70 -26.47 -4.32
C ILE A 196 1.18 -26.46 -4.21
N GLU A 197 0.52 -27.60 -4.46
CA GLU A 197 -0.93 -27.76 -4.28
C GLU A 197 -1.23 -27.87 -2.77
N GLY A 198 -1.02 -26.77 -2.03
CA GLY A 198 -0.99 -26.76 -0.56
C GLY A 198 -2.20 -26.11 0.11
N PHE A 199 -3.20 -25.68 -0.65
CA PHE A 199 -4.40 -25.00 -0.14
C PHE A 199 -5.37 -25.96 0.56
N TYR A 200 -6.14 -25.43 1.51
CA TYR A 200 -7.28 -26.13 2.09
C TYR A 200 -8.54 -25.89 1.26
N GLY A 201 -9.41 -26.91 1.16
CA GLY A 201 -10.64 -26.83 0.36
C GLY A 201 -10.74 -27.95 -0.65
N ASN A 202 -11.60 -27.78 -1.64
CA ASN A 202 -11.81 -28.83 -2.62
C ASN A 202 -10.52 -29.01 -3.44
N PRO A 203 -9.86 -30.17 -3.41
CA PRO A 203 -8.68 -30.40 -4.24
C PRO A 203 -9.02 -30.25 -5.71
N TRP A 204 -8.01 -29.92 -6.50
CA TRP A 204 -8.19 -29.89 -7.95
C TRP A 204 -8.65 -31.24 -8.48
N SER A 205 -9.50 -31.19 -9.51
CA SER A 205 -9.87 -32.40 -10.24
C SER A 205 -8.64 -32.97 -10.97
N HIS A 206 -8.78 -34.17 -11.51
CA HIS A 206 -7.70 -34.77 -12.30
C HIS A 206 -7.40 -33.97 -13.58
N GLU A 207 -8.46 -33.55 -14.28
CA GLU A 207 -8.34 -32.73 -15.49
C GLU A 207 -7.69 -31.37 -15.20
N ASP A 208 -8.06 -30.74 -14.08
CA ASP A 208 -7.42 -29.49 -13.64
C ASP A 208 -5.91 -29.69 -13.48
N ARG A 209 -5.47 -30.77 -12.82
CA ARG A 209 -4.04 -31.07 -12.64
C ARG A 209 -3.32 -31.32 -13.96
N LEU A 210 -3.93 -32.07 -14.88
CA LEU A 210 -3.33 -32.35 -16.20
C LEU A 210 -3.18 -31.07 -17.03
N ASP A 211 -4.19 -30.21 -17.00
CA ASP A 211 -4.18 -28.92 -17.69
C ASP A 211 -3.15 -27.95 -17.07
N GLN A 212 -3.09 -27.89 -15.75
CA GLN A 212 -2.10 -27.13 -14.99
C GLN A 212 -0.66 -27.53 -15.32
N ILE A 213 -0.36 -28.84 -15.34
CA ILE A 213 0.98 -29.33 -15.68
C ILE A 213 1.42 -28.90 -17.10
N LYS A 214 0.51 -28.93 -18.07
CA LYS A 214 0.78 -28.43 -19.43
C LYS A 214 1.05 -26.94 -19.43
N PHE A 215 0.24 -26.18 -18.70
CA PHE A 215 0.44 -24.75 -18.49
C PHE A 215 1.82 -24.46 -17.85
N TYR A 216 2.29 -25.29 -16.91
CA TYR A 216 3.62 -25.12 -16.31
C TYR A 216 4.74 -25.24 -17.35
N GLY A 217 4.69 -26.27 -18.20
CA GLY A 217 5.63 -26.43 -19.31
C GLY A 217 5.58 -25.27 -20.31
N ASP A 218 4.38 -24.76 -20.64
CA ASP A 218 4.20 -23.60 -21.54
C ASP A 218 4.85 -22.31 -21.01
N TYR A 219 4.87 -22.14 -19.69
CA TYR A 219 5.43 -20.98 -19.00
C TYR A 219 6.80 -21.26 -18.35
N LYS A 220 7.44 -22.38 -18.70
CA LYS A 220 8.79 -22.77 -18.23
C LYS A 220 8.92 -22.94 -16.70
N MET A 221 7.82 -23.26 -16.02
CA MET A 221 7.85 -23.79 -14.66
C MET A 221 8.13 -25.29 -14.73
N ASN A 222 8.99 -25.77 -13.84
CA ASN A 222 9.51 -27.14 -13.87
C ASN A 222 9.20 -27.94 -12.60
N THR A 223 8.35 -27.45 -11.69
CA THR A 223 8.08 -28.13 -10.42
C THR A 223 6.60 -28.12 -10.08
N TYR A 224 6.05 -29.30 -9.79
CA TYR A 224 4.70 -29.48 -9.28
C TYR A 224 4.75 -30.32 -8.00
N ILE A 225 4.52 -29.69 -6.84
CA ILE A 225 4.46 -30.39 -5.55
C ILE A 225 3.02 -30.84 -5.28
N TYR A 226 2.79 -32.14 -5.42
CA TYR A 226 1.54 -32.81 -5.09
C TYR A 226 1.41 -32.93 -3.56
N ALA A 227 0.68 -31.99 -2.95
CA ALA A 227 0.42 -31.95 -1.51
C ALA A 227 -1.06 -31.66 -1.12
N PRO A 228 -2.07 -32.14 -1.87
CA PRO A 228 -3.47 -31.83 -1.59
C PRO A 228 -3.84 -32.25 -0.17
N LYS A 229 -4.25 -31.29 0.66
CA LYS A 229 -4.50 -31.49 2.09
C LYS A 229 -5.61 -32.52 2.38
N ASP A 230 -6.57 -32.68 1.45
CA ASP A 230 -7.69 -33.62 1.56
C ASP A 230 -7.42 -34.98 0.88
N ASP A 231 -6.22 -35.24 0.33
CA ASP A 231 -5.83 -36.60 -0.06
C ASP A 231 -5.40 -37.40 1.17
N PRO A 232 -6.17 -38.43 1.57
CA PRO A 232 -5.82 -39.23 2.75
C PRO A 232 -4.48 -39.95 2.59
N TYR A 233 -4.05 -40.36 1.39
CA TYR A 233 -2.82 -41.13 1.20
C TYR A 233 -1.55 -40.29 1.26
N HIS A 234 -1.68 -38.97 1.18
CA HIS A 234 -0.60 -38.01 1.42
C HIS A 234 -0.37 -37.77 2.92
N ARG A 235 -1.44 -37.78 3.74
CA ARG A 235 -1.40 -37.36 5.16
C ARG A 235 -1.99 -38.37 6.14
N GLU A 236 -3.28 -38.68 6.07
CA GLU A 236 -4.00 -39.45 7.11
C GLU A 236 -3.70 -40.95 7.10
N LYS A 237 -3.47 -41.48 5.90
CA LYS A 237 -3.15 -42.86 5.56
C LYS A 237 -1.80 -42.92 4.86
N TRP A 238 -0.86 -42.07 5.27
CA TRP A 238 0.45 -41.94 4.61
C TRP A 238 1.20 -43.27 4.50
N ARG A 239 1.04 -44.16 5.49
CA ARG A 239 1.60 -45.53 5.51
C ARG A 239 0.97 -46.48 4.48
N SER A 240 -0.26 -46.23 4.04
CA SER A 240 -0.96 -47.10 3.09
C SER A 240 -0.53 -46.79 1.65
N PRO A 241 -0.36 -47.82 0.80
CA PRO A 241 -0.19 -47.61 -0.64
C PRO A 241 -1.47 -47.03 -1.26
N TYR A 242 -1.33 -46.42 -2.44
CA TYR A 242 -2.50 -45.99 -3.21
C TYR A 242 -3.30 -47.21 -3.72
N PRO A 243 -4.64 -47.13 -3.78
CA PRO A 243 -5.46 -48.09 -4.51
C PRO A 243 -5.11 -48.10 -6.01
N GLU A 244 -5.34 -49.23 -6.68
CA GLU A 244 -5.02 -49.42 -8.11
C GLU A 244 -5.61 -48.33 -9.02
N SER A 245 -6.86 -47.91 -8.80
CA SER A 245 -7.48 -46.82 -9.57
C SER A 245 -6.82 -45.45 -9.34
N GLU A 246 -6.27 -45.21 -8.15
CA GLU A 246 -5.53 -43.98 -7.87
C GLU A 246 -4.10 -44.05 -8.44
N MET A 247 -3.52 -45.24 -8.54
CA MET A 247 -2.23 -45.44 -9.18
C MET A 247 -2.29 -45.10 -10.68
N GLU A 248 -3.32 -45.56 -11.40
CA GLU A 248 -3.51 -45.20 -12.82
C GLU A 248 -3.61 -43.68 -13.02
N ARG A 249 -4.35 -43.00 -12.12
CA ARG A 249 -4.49 -41.54 -12.14
C ARG A 249 -3.14 -40.85 -11.92
N MET A 250 -2.37 -41.32 -10.95
CA MET A 250 -1.04 -40.78 -10.65
C MET A 250 -0.03 -41.03 -11.76
N GLU A 251 -0.04 -42.20 -12.40
CA GLU A 251 0.80 -42.50 -13.57
C GLU A 251 0.54 -41.52 -14.72
N GLU A 252 -0.71 -41.16 -14.96
CA GLU A 252 -1.05 -40.15 -15.98
C GLU A 252 -0.52 -38.76 -15.62
N LEU A 253 -0.59 -38.36 -14.35
CA LEU A 253 0.01 -37.10 -13.89
C LEU A 253 1.53 -37.09 -14.04
N ILE A 254 2.21 -38.16 -13.61
CA ILE A 254 3.67 -38.30 -13.70
C ILE A 254 4.10 -38.22 -15.16
N LYS A 255 3.46 -39.00 -16.04
CA LYS A 255 3.74 -39.00 -17.47
C LYS A 255 3.51 -37.62 -18.10
N THR A 256 2.41 -36.96 -17.75
CA THR A 256 2.11 -35.61 -18.27
C THR A 256 3.14 -34.59 -17.78
N ALA A 257 3.64 -34.74 -16.55
CA ALA A 257 4.69 -33.90 -16.00
C ALA A 257 6.01 -34.10 -16.75
N ASP A 258 6.44 -35.34 -16.96
CA ASP A 258 7.63 -35.68 -17.75
C ASP A 258 7.54 -35.10 -19.17
N GLU A 259 6.41 -35.30 -19.86
CA GLU A 259 6.13 -34.78 -21.21
C GLU A 259 6.16 -33.23 -21.31
N ASN A 260 6.12 -32.52 -20.18
CA ASN A 260 6.13 -31.06 -20.10
C ASN A 260 7.34 -30.50 -19.36
N LYS A 261 8.34 -31.34 -19.06
CA LYS A 261 9.56 -30.97 -18.32
C LYS A 261 9.24 -30.39 -16.94
N VAL A 262 8.27 -31.01 -16.26
CA VAL A 262 7.84 -30.67 -14.91
C VAL A 262 8.19 -31.82 -13.98
N ASP A 263 8.95 -31.52 -12.93
CA ASP A 263 9.21 -32.43 -11.83
C ASP A 263 7.93 -32.66 -11.03
N PHE A 264 7.38 -33.87 -11.15
CA PHE A 264 6.34 -34.33 -10.25
C PHE A 264 6.96 -34.65 -8.88
N VAL A 265 6.73 -33.78 -7.89
CA VAL A 265 7.20 -33.96 -6.52
C VAL A 265 6.07 -34.54 -5.68
N PHE A 266 6.23 -35.78 -5.22
CA PHE A 266 5.26 -36.37 -4.30
C PHE A 266 5.57 -35.94 -2.87
N ALA A 267 4.67 -35.18 -2.25
CA ALA A 267 4.82 -34.82 -0.84
C ALA A 267 4.18 -35.88 0.07
N ILE A 268 4.69 -36.00 1.29
CA ILE A 268 4.13 -36.85 2.36
C ILE A 268 4.10 -36.03 3.65
N SER A 269 2.98 -36.05 4.37
CA SER A 269 2.81 -35.30 5.61
C SER A 269 2.56 -36.26 6.79
N PRO A 270 3.60 -36.95 7.30
CA PRO A 270 3.41 -38.02 8.28
C PRO A 270 3.23 -37.51 9.71
N GLY A 271 3.47 -36.21 9.96
CA GLY A 271 3.62 -35.65 11.30
C GLY A 271 2.37 -35.67 12.19
N ILE A 272 1.20 -36.06 11.66
CA ILE A 272 -0.02 -36.20 12.46
C ILE A 272 0.06 -37.33 13.48
N ASP A 273 0.78 -38.42 13.18
CA ASP A 273 0.78 -39.63 14.00
C ASP A 273 2.08 -40.46 13.93
N ILE A 274 3.10 -39.98 13.20
CA ILE A 274 4.40 -40.64 13.13
C ILE A 274 5.02 -40.79 14.52
N SER A 275 5.61 -41.95 14.76
CA SER A 275 6.41 -42.24 15.95
C SER A 275 7.88 -42.20 15.55
N PHE A 276 8.74 -41.57 16.36
CA PHE A 276 10.17 -41.48 16.07
C PHE A 276 11.02 -42.51 16.82
N ASP A 277 10.47 -43.08 17.91
CA ASP A 277 11.24 -43.91 18.85
C ASP A 277 10.79 -45.37 18.91
N GLY A 278 11.74 -46.23 19.27
CA GLY A 278 11.50 -47.64 19.54
C GLY A 278 11.05 -48.44 18.33
N GLN A 279 10.43 -49.60 18.59
CA GLN A 279 9.98 -50.50 17.52
C GLN A 279 8.94 -49.82 16.60
N LYS A 280 8.00 -49.06 17.17
CA LYS A 280 6.99 -48.37 16.38
C LYS A 280 7.60 -47.30 15.46
N GLY A 281 8.63 -46.59 15.92
CA GLY A 281 9.32 -45.63 15.06
C GLY A 281 10.06 -46.27 13.90
N GLU A 282 10.65 -47.45 14.11
CA GLU A 282 11.22 -48.24 13.01
C GLU A 282 10.14 -48.74 12.04
N GLU A 283 9.02 -49.24 12.55
CA GLU A 283 7.87 -49.67 11.72
C GLU A 283 7.32 -48.51 10.86
N ASP A 284 7.20 -47.32 11.44
CA ASP A 284 6.78 -46.11 10.73
C ASP A 284 7.80 -45.68 9.67
N PHE A 285 9.11 -45.73 9.97
CA PHE A 285 10.15 -45.43 9.00
C PHE A 285 10.17 -46.42 7.82
N GLN A 286 10.00 -47.72 8.09
CA GLN A 286 9.90 -48.71 7.01
C GLN A 286 8.65 -48.49 6.15
N ALA A 287 7.50 -48.13 6.76
CA ALA A 287 6.31 -47.79 6.00
C ALA A 287 6.50 -46.55 5.10
N LEU A 288 7.29 -45.57 5.55
CA LEU A 288 7.67 -44.42 4.73
C LEU A 288 8.50 -44.85 3.51
N LEU A 289 9.52 -45.69 3.73
CA LEU A 289 10.35 -46.23 2.65
C LEU A 289 9.53 -47.04 1.64
N GLU A 290 8.70 -47.97 2.11
CA GLU A 290 7.85 -48.81 1.26
C GLU A 290 6.88 -47.97 0.41
N LYS A 291 6.28 -46.93 1.01
CA LYS A 291 5.42 -46.00 0.27
C LYS A 291 6.19 -45.26 -0.81
N CYS A 292 7.34 -44.68 -0.49
CA CYS A 292 8.14 -43.95 -1.47
C CYS A 292 8.71 -44.86 -2.57
N GLU A 293 9.09 -46.10 -2.24
CA GLU A 293 9.56 -47.08 -3.23
C GLU A 293 8.43 -47.42 -4.22
N SER A 294 7.19 -47.61 -3.76
CA SER A 294 6.06 -47.85 -4.66
C SER A 294 5.81 -46.68 -5.64
N LEU A 295 6.00 -45.45 -5.19
CA LEU A 295 5.86 -44.25 -6.02
C LEU A 295 7.05 -44.09 -6.98
N TYR A 296 8.25 -44.46 -6.55
CA TYR A 296 9.43 -44.52 -7.41
C TYR A 296 9.26 -45.55 -8.53
N GLU A 297 8.70 -46.72 -8.24
CA GLU A 297 8.35 -47.73 -9.24
C GLU A 297 7.32 -47.22 -10.26
N MET A 298 6.42 -46.32 -9.86
CA MET A 298 5.45 -45.66 -10.75
C MET A 298 6.06 -44.53 -11.61
N GLY A 299 7.29 -44.09 -11.33
CA GLY A 299 7.98 -43.04 -12.08
C GLY A 299 8.28 -41.76 -11.31
N VAL A 300 7.87 -41.63 -10.05
CA VAL A 300 8.22 -40.44 -9.25
C VAL A 300 9.73 -40.37 -9.03
N ARG A 301 10.31 -39.19 -9.25
CA ARG A 301 11.76 -38.92 -9.05
C ARG A 301 12.07 -37.79 -8.08
N SER A 302 11.04 -37.14 -7.54
CA SER A 302 11.18 -36.08 -6.55
C SER A 302 10.23 -36.31 -5.39
N PHE A 303 10.73 -36.12 -4.17
CA PHE A 303 9.96 -36.39 -2.95
C PHE A 303 10.06 -35.22 -1.97
N ALA A 304 8.97 -34.99 -1.23
CA ALA A 304 8.95 -34.06 -0.11
C ALA A 304 8.38 -34.71 1.15
N ILE A 305 8.92 -34.39 2.32
CA ILE A 305 8.36 -34.80 3.62
C ILE A 305 8.08 -33.54 4.43
N LEU A 306 6.80 -33.31 4.76
CA LEU A 306 6.31 -32.05 5.32
C LEU A 306 5.91 -32.21 6.78
N PHE A 307 6.23 -31.20 7.59
CA PHE A 307 5.89 -31.11 9.01
C PHE A 307 5.05 -29.86 9.32
N ASP A 308 4.40 -29.26 8.31
CA ASP A 308 3.44 -28.17 8.48
C ASP A 308 2.16 -28.64 9.20
N ASP A 309 1.56 -27.74 10.00
CA ASP A 309 0.26 -27.95 10.66
C ASP A 309 0.16 -29.21 11.54
N ILE A 310 1.21 -29.50 12.31
CA ILE A 310 1.26 -30.59 13.29
C ILE A 310 1.53 -30.10 14.71
N SER A 311 1.22 -30.95 15.70
CA SER A 311 1.43 -30.65 17.12
C SER A 311 2.82 -30.98 17.63
N ASN A 312 3.51 -31.95 17.02
CA ASN A 312 4.87 -32.33 17.41
C ASN A 312 5.86 -31.25 16.99
N ARG A 313 6.72 -30.82 17.92
CA ARG A 313 7.77 -29.81 17.70
C ARG A 313 9.14 -30.32 18.14
N ASP A 314 9.46 -31.58 17.83
CA ASP A 314 10.78 -32.15 18.10
C ASP A 314 11.68 -31.96 16.87
N GLY A 315 12.41 -30.84 16.84
CA GLY A 315 13.23 -30.45 15.68
C GLY A 315 14.33 -31.46 15.35
N VAL A 316 14.98 -32.02 16.38
CA VAL A 316 16.03 -33.04 16.21
C VAL A 316 15.45 -34.31 15.58
N LYS A 317 14.34 -34.83 16.12
CA LYS A 317 13.75 -36.09 15.62
C LYS A 317 13.22 -35.97 14.20
N GLN A 318 12.64 -34.82 13.86
CA GLN A 318 12.17 -34.56 12.49
C GLN A 318 13.35 -34.49 11.52
N ALA A 319 14.43 -33.78 11.86
CA ALA A 319 15.64 -33.70 11.04
C ALA A 319 16.34 -35.07 10.91
N GLU A 320 16.44 -35.85 11.98
CA GLU A 320 17.00 -37.21 11.96
C GLU A 320 16.22 -38.15 11.03
N LEU A 321 14.88 -38.07 11.03
CA LEU A 321 14.03 -38.82 10.08
C LEU A 321 14.36 -38.44 8.63
N LEU A 322 14.43 -37.14 8.34
CA LEU A 322 14.74 -36.62 7.00
C LEU A 322 16.13 -37.05 6.54
N ASN A 323 17.14 -36.92 7.39
CA ASN A 323 18.52 -37.32 7.09
C ASN A 323 18.60 -38.83 6.82
N ARG A 324 17.91 -39.64 7.62
CA ARG A 324 17.87 -41.09 7.43
C ARG A 324 17.19 -41.46 6.11
N PHE A 325 16.04 -40.85 5.79
CA PHE A 325 15.37 -41.05 4.51
C PHE A 325 16.26 -40.60 3.33
N ASN A 326 16.92 -39.45 3.47
CA ASN A 326 17.85 -38.93 2.47
C ASN A 326 19.02 -39.91 2.22
N ALA A 327 19.58 -40.50 3.28
CA ALA A 327 20.68 -41.45 3.17
C ALA A 327 20.27 -42.85 2.65
N GLU A 328 19.12 -43.37 3.08
CA GLU A 328 18.69 -44.74 2.76
C GLU A 328 17.89 -44.83 1.45
N PHE A 329 17.25 -43.74 1.01
CA PHE A 329 16.42 -43.70 -0.19
C PHE A 329 16.97 -42.76 -1.27
N VAL A 330 17.05 -41.46 -1.00
CA VAL A 330 17.38 -40.46 -2.03
C VAL A 330 18.78 -40.67 -2.58
N LYS A 331 19.79 -40.79 -1.72
CA LYS A 331 21.20 -40.96 -2.10
C LYS A 331 21.54 -42.35 -2.65
N THR A 332 20.64 -43.33 -2.51
CA THR A 332 20.85 -44.70 -3.00
C THR A 332 20.35 -44.90 -4.43
N LYS A 333 19.54 -43.97 -4.95
CA LYS A 333 19.01 -43.96 -6.31
C LYS A 333 19.73 -42.90 -7.15
N GLU A 334 20.18 -43.26 -8.36
CA GLU A 334 20.97 -42.34 -9.20
C GLU A 334 20.14 -41.20 -9.80
N ASP A 335 18.82 -41.39 -9.92
CA ASP A 335 17.90 -40.52 -10.65
C ASP A 335 16.88 -39.80 -9.75
N VAL A 336 17.03 -39.86 -8.42
CA VAL A 336 16.15 -39.13 -7.48
C VAL A 336 16.74 -37.75 -7.16
N LYS A 337 15.91 -36.71 -7.29
CA LYS A 337 16.28 -35.31 -7.00
C LYS A 337 16.37 -35.06 -5.48
N PRO A 338 17.06 -33.99 -5.05
CA PRO A 338 17.21 -33.66 -3.63
C PRO A 338 15.88 -33.61 -2.87
N LEU A 339 15.85 -34.19 -1.67
CA LEU A 339 14.68 -34.20 -0.80
C LEU A 339 14.23 -32.77 -0.47
N MET A 340 12.92 -32.54 -0.47
CA MET A 340 12.33 -31.29 -0.01
C MET A 340 11.63 -31.48 1.35
N THR A 341 11.57 -30.43 2.16
CA THR A 341 10.82 -30.43 3.42
C THR A 341 10.23 -29.07 3.73
N VAL A 342 9.21 -29.07 4.59
CA VAL A 342 8.69 -27.89 5.27
C VAL A 342 8.78 -28.18 6.77
N PRO A 343 9.51 -27.37 7.57
CA PRO A 343 9.56 -27.51 9.02
C PRO A 343 8.22 -27.12 9.66
N THR A 344 7.99 -27.49 10.91
CA THR A 344 6.79 -27.11 11.69
C THR A 344 6.68 -25.60 11.92
N GLU A 345 7.83 -24.92 12.05
CA GLU A 345 7.90 -23.46 12.05
C GLU A 345 8.43 -23.05 10.69
N TYR A 346 7.54 -22.61 9.81
CA TYR A 346 7.83 -22.36 8.38
C TYR A 346 7.70 -20.88 7.98
N ASP A 347 7.43 -19.98 8.92
CA ASP A 347 7.50 -18.54 8.73
C ASP A 347 8.46 -17.89 9.72
N THR A 348 9.02 -16.73 9.34
CA THR A 348 10.09 -16.10 10.13
C THR A 348 9.62 -15.73 11.54
N ARG A 349 8.37 -15.28 11.72
CA ARG A 349 7.86 -14.91 13.06
C ARG A 349 7.76 -16.11 13.98
N ALA A 350 7.45 -17.30 13.45
CA ALA A 350 7.44 -18.54 14.22
C ALA A 350 8.86 -19.04 14.53
N MET A 351 9.79 -18.91 13.58
CA MET A 351 11.18 -19.38 13.70
C MET A 351 12.04 -18.56 14.68
N GLY A 352 11.61 -17.36 15.07
CA GLY A 352 12.28 -16.51 16.04
C GLY A 352 12.45 -15.07 15.58
N VAL A 353 13.36 -14.34 16.22
CA VAL A 353 13.76 -12.99 15.78
C VAL A 353 15.16 -13.04 15.18
N ILE A 354 15.50 -12.08 14.33
CA ILE A 354 16.84 -12.04 13.72
C ILE A 354 17.90 -11.93 14.83
N GLY A 355 18.65 -13.02 15.03
CA GLY A 355 19.69 -13.13 16.06
C GLY A 355 19.30 -13.97 17.29
N ASP A 356 18.07 -14.46 17.38
CA ASP A 356 17.58 -15.35 18.44
C ASP A 356 16.52 -16.31 17.87
N LEU A 357 16.93 -17.55 17.57
CA LEU A 357 16.07 -18.57 17.00
C LEU A 357 15.21 -19.24 18.07
N SER A 358 14.05 -19.74 17.66
CA SER A 358 13.31 -20.69 18.50
C SER A 358 14.16 -21.95 18.73
N THR A 359 13.93 -22.64 19.85
CA THR A 359 14.58 -23.93 20.12
C THR A 359 14.30 -24.95 19.01
N TYR A 360 13.08 -24.97 18.49
CA TYR A 360 12.71 -25.90 17.42
C TYR A 360 13.52 -25.63 16.14
N THR A 361 13.60 -24.38 15.68
CA THR A 361 14.33 -24.02 14.47
C THR A 361 15.83 -24.22 14.64
N GLU A 362 16.40 -23.87 15.79
CA GLU A 362 17.82 -24.12 16.09
C GLU A 362 18.14 -25.62 16.04
N ASP A 363 17.34 -26.46 16.71
CA ASP A 363 17.52 -27.91 16.75
C ASP A 363 17.36 -28.54 15.36
N PHE A 364 16.29 -28.18 14.64
CA PHE A 364 16.00 -28.71 13.31
C PHE A 364 17.08 -28.30 12.29
N SER A 365 17.44 -27.01 12.23
CA SER A 365 18.44 -26.50 11.28
C SER A 365 19.84 -27.04 11.55
N THR A 366 20.22 -27.22 12.82
CA THR A 366 21.53 -27.76 13.21
C THR A 366 21.67 -29.25 12.87
N ALA A 367 20.59 -30.01 13.00
CA ALA A 367 20.60 -31.45 12.77
C ALA A 367 20.45 -31.82 11.28
N LEU A 368 19.80 -30.99 10.45
CA LEU A 368 19.45 -31.32 9.06
C LEU A 368 20.65 -31.35 8.10
N ASP A 369 20.68 -32.34 7.20
CA ASP A 369 21.65 -32.40 6.09
C ASP A 369 21.52 -31.18 5.15
N ASN A 370 22.66 -30.66 4.69
CA ASN A 370 22.72 -29.44 3.86
C ASN A 370 22.35 -29.62 2.38
N ASP A 371 22.04 -30.84 1.95
CA ASP A 371 21.53 -31.14 0.62
C ASP A 371 20.00 -31.31 0.57
N ILE A 372 19.33 -31.24 1.72
CA ILE A 372 17.86 -31.25 1.82
C ILE A 372 17.33 -29.82 1.65
N LYS A 373 16.39 -29.62 0.73
CA LYS A 373 15.76 -28.33 0.46
C LYS A 373 14.71 -28.00 1.50
N VAL A 374 14.72 -26.77 2.02
CA VAL A 374 13.85 -26.32 3.12
C VAL A 374 12.95 -25.19 2.64
N MET A 375 11.65 -25.45 2.58
CA MET A 375 10.65 -24.46 2.18
C MET A 375 10.18 -23.62 3.37
N TRP A 376 9.92 -22.34 3.11
CA TRP A 376 9.47 -21.36 4.09
C TRP A 376 8.64 -20.25 3.42
N THR A 377 7.73 -19.60 4.14
CA THR A 377 6.69 -18.74 3.56
C THR A 377 6.97 -17.24 3.61
N GLY A 378 8.14 -16.83 4.10
CA GLY A 378 8.49 -15.43 4.25
C GLY A 378 8.45 -14.93 5.70
N GLN A 379 8.18 -13.64 5.87
CA GLN A 379 8.07 -13.05 7.21
C GLN A 379 6.91 -13.62 8.04
N ALA A 380 5.84 -14.07 7.39
CA ALA A 380 4.65 -14.64 8.00
C ALA A 380 4.13 -15.80 7.14
N VAL A 381 3.08 -16.49 7.60
CA VAL A 381 2.40 -17.54 6.84
C VAL A 381 1.96 -17.01 5.46
N VAL A 382 1.28 -15.86 5.43
CA VAL A 382 1.03 -15.09 4.21
C VAL A 382 1.81 -13.79 4.35
N SER A 383 2.89 -13.66 3.56
CA SER A 383 3.83 -12.55 3.67
C SER A 383 3.49 -11.42 2.71
N GLU A 384 3.31 -10.21 3.23
CA GLU A 384 3.03 -9.03 2.39
C GLU A 384 4.18 -8.68 1.44
N ASN A 385 5.42 -8.96 1.85
CA ASN A 385 6.62 -8.78 1.04
C ASN A 385 7.71 -9.80 1.38
N LEU A 386 8.69 -9.94 0.50
CA LEU A 386 9.87 -10.77 0.68
C LEU A 386 11.16 -9.96 0.50
N PRO A 387 11.62 -9.26 1.55
CA PRO A 387 12.79 -8.39 1.44
C PRO A 387 14.08 -9.19 1.52
N LEU A 388 15.14 -8.67 0.88
CA LEU A 388 16.45 -9.31 0.85
C LEU A 388 16.98 -9.72 2.24
N LYS A 389 16.82 -8.87 3.25
CA LYS A 389 17.30 -9.13 4.62
C LYS A 389 16.70 -10.40 5.22
N ASN A 390 15.44 -10.68 4.88
CA ASN A 390 14.73 -11.83 5.40
C ASN A 390 15.26 -13.13 4.78
N VAL A 391 15.54 -13.13 3.48
CA VAL A 391 16.21 -14.24 2.80
C VAL A 391 17.65 -14.42 3.29
N GLU A 392 18.41 -13.35 3.49
CA GLU A 392 19.78 -13.42 4.04
C GLU A 392 19.80 -14.01 5.46
N PHE A 393 18.81 -13.67 6.29
CA PHE A 393 18.63 -14.32 7.58
C PHE A 393 18.35 -15.80 7.42
N MET A 394 17.39 -16.20 6.58
CA MET A 394 17.08 -17.61 6.35
C MET A 394 18.27 -18.41 5.80
N ARG A 395 19.11 -17.81 4.94
CA ARG A 395 20.38 -18.42 4.51
C ARG A 395 21.40 -18.55 5.63
N SER A 396 21.38 -17.67 6.64
CA SER A 396 22.24 -17.84 7.81
C SER A 396 21.80 -19.00 8.71
N VAL A 397 20.52 -19.37 8.67
CA VAL A 397 19.96 -20.50 9.43
C VAL A 397 20.15 -21.81 8.68
N TYR A 398 19.73 -21.86 7.42
CA TYR A 398 19.64 -23.09 6.63
C TYR A 398 20.62 -23.15 5.46
N GLY A 399 21.42 -22.11 5.17
CA GLY A 399 22.29 -22.09 3.99
C GLY A 399 21.54 -21.87 2.67
N ASP A 400 22.15 -22.29 1.56
CA ASP A 400 21.63 -22.06 0.19
C ASP A 400 20.55 -23.06 -0.24
N GLN A 401 20.14 -23.95 0.66
CA GLN A 401 19.09 -24.95 0.41
C GLN A 401 17.66 -24.43 0.63
N ILE A 402 17.50 -23.16 1.03
CA ILE A 402 16.19 -22.56 1.26
C ILE A 402 15.38 -22.41 -0.04
N GLY A 403 14.08 -22.59 0.08
CA GLY A 403 13.09 -22.32 -0.95
C GLY A 403 11.90 -21.55 -0.39
N VAL A 404 11.18 -20.88 -1.27
CA VAL A 404 9.99 -20.11 -0.91
C VAL A 404 8.74 -20.90 -1.25
N TRP A 405 7.87 -21.06 -0.26
CA TRP A 405 6.45 -21.37 -0.43
C TRP A 405 5.70 -20.05 -0.35
N TRP A 406 5.40 -19.45 -1.50
CA TRP A 406 4.73 -18.16 -1.60
C TRP A 406 3.20 -18.34 -1.53
N ASN A 407 2.58 -17.89 -0.44
CA ASN A 407 1.12 -17.98 -0.26
C ASN A 407 0.35 -16.87 -0.99
N TYR A 408 0.49 -16.86 -2.32
CA TYR A 408 -0.32 -16.11 -3.28
C TYR A 408 -0.23 -16.83 -4.63
N PRO A 409 -1.35 -17.12 -5.33
CA PRO A 409 -2.69 -16.56 -5.14
C PRO A 409 -3.63 -17.30 -4.16
N VAL A 410 -3.18 -18.23 -3.33
CA VAL A 410 -4.08 -18.99 -2.43
C VAL A 410 -5.09 -18.11 -1.67
N THR A 411 -6.35 -18.54 -1.65
CA THR A 411 -7.49 -17.82 -1.03
C THR A 411 -8.27 -18.65 -0.02
N ASP A 412 -7.73 -19.77 0.46
CA ASP A 412 -8.42 -20.66 1.41
C ASP A 412 -8.84 -19.95 2.72
N TYR A 413 -8.10 -18.91 3.13
CA TYR A 413 -8.38 -18.02 4.25
C TYR A 413 -9.39 -16.89 3.94
N LEU A 414 -9.68 -16.62 2.66
CA LEU A 414 -10.64 -15.60 2.21
C LEU A 414 -11.33 -16.03 0.88
N ARG A 415 -12.03 -17.17 0.91
CA ARG A 415 -12.63 -17.78 -0.29
C ARG A 415 -13.69 -16.95 -1.01
N SER A 416 -14.20 -15.89 -0.39
CA SER A 416 -15.14 -14.98 -1.03
C SER A 416 -14.49 -14.06 -2.07
N LYS A 417 -13.15 -13.92 -2.06
CA LYS A 417 -12.39 -13.08 -3.00
C LYS A 417 -11.46 -13.94 -3.84
N LEU A 418 -11.27 -13.56 -5.09
CA LEU A 418 -10.28 -14.16 -5.98
C LEU A 418 -8.99 -13.33 -5.96
N ALA A 419 -7.84 -13.97 -5.95
CA ALA A 419 -6.54 -13.31 -6.05
C ALA A 419 -6.04 -13.40 -7.50
N LEU A 420 -6.27 -12.34 -8.27
CA LEU A 420 -6.00 -12.26 -9.71
C LEU A 420 -4.87 -11.28 -10.05
N GLY A 421 -4.10 -10.85 -9.06
CA GLY A 421 -3.00 -9.90 -9.23
C GLY A 421 -1.67 -10.56 -9.61
N PRO A 422 -0.64 -9.76 -9.95
CA PRO A 422 0.72 -10.28 -10.17
C PRO A 422 1.43 -10.66 -8.88
N ILE A 423 2.54 -11.38 -9.02
CA ILE A 423 3.60 -11.42 -8.00
C ILE A 423 4.18 -10.01 -7.83
N ILE A 424 4.15 -9.49 -6.60
CA ILE A 424 4.72 -8.19 -6.26
C ILE A 424 5.49 -8.26 -4.93
N ASP A 425 6.26 -7.22 -4.65
CA ASP A 425 6.96 -7.03 -3.38
C ASP A 425 7.94 -8.15 -2.99
N ILE A 426 8.42 -8.89 -3.98
CA ILE A 426 9.54 -9.83 -3.86
C ILE A 426 10.80 -9.15 -4.41
N ASP A 427 11.82 -9.02 -3.57
CA ASP A 427 13.01 -8.22 -3.87
C ASP A 427 13.79 -8.79 -5.08
N LYS A 428 14.07 -7.96 -6.09
CA LYS A 428 14.83 -8.39 -7.27
C LYS A 428 16.28 -8.74 -6.96
N ARG A 429 16.85 -8.23 -5.86
CA ARG A 429 18.23 -8.54 -5.43
C ARG A 429 18.38 -9.97 -4.90
N LEU A 430 17.31 -10.77 -4.93
CA LEU A 430 17.32 -12.19 -4.63
C LEU A 430 17.92 -13.05 -5.75
N GLU A 431 18.11 -12.49 -6.95
CA GLU A 431 18.81 -13.18 -8.03
C GLU A 431 20.19 -13.67 -7.58
N GLY A 432 20.46 -14.96 -7.81
CA GLY A 432 21.69 -15.63 -7.34
C GLY A 432 21.79 -15.85 -5.82
N LYS A 433 20.76 -15.49 -5.05
CA LYS A 433 20.66 -15.74 -3.59
C LYS A 433 19.54 -16.71 -3.23
N LEU A 434 18.50 -16.79 -4.05
CA LEU A 434 17.40 -17.74 -3.94
C LEU A 434 17.29 -18.51 -5.26
N ASP A 435 17.22 -19.84 -5.18
CA ASP A 435 17.23 -20.75 -6.34
C ASP A 435 15.97 -21.65 -6.40
N PHE A 436 15.01 -21.39 -5.51
CA PHE A 436 13.81 -22.20 -5.33
C PHE A 436 12.61 -21.32 -4.97
N PHE A 437 11.64 -21.23 -5.88
CA PHE A 437 10.39 -20.50 -5.70
C PHE A 437 9.17 -21.33 -6.15
N THR A 438 8.25 -21.55 -5.21
CA THR A 438 6.96 -22.17 -5.48
C THR A 438 5.82 -21.30 -4.97
N MET A 439 4.72 -21.27 -5.72
CA MET A 439 3.50 -20.56 -5.33
C MET A 439 2.44 -21.53 -4.84
N ASN A 440 1.63 -21.11 -3.87
CA ASN A 440 0.43 -21.82 -3.47
C ASN A 440 -0.77 -21.25 -4.23
N PRO A 441 -1.44 -22.02 -5.11
CA PRO A 441 -2.54 -21.53 -5.92
C PRO A 441 -3.87 -21.51 -5.17
N MET A 442 -4.93 -21.02 -5.82
CA MET A 442 -6.30 -21.13 -5.30
C MET A 442 -6.88 -22.53 -5.56
N GLU A 443 -7.98 -22.87 -4.87
CA GLU A 443 -8.83 -24.01 -5.27
C GLU A 443 -9.44 -23.82 -6.68
N HIS A 444 -9.47 -22.57 -7.17
CA HIS A 444 -9.85 -22.18 -8.53
C HIS A 444 -8.65 -22.31 -9.49
N ALA A 445 -8.56 -23.46 -10.17
CA ALA A 445 -7.41 -23.82 -11.01
C ALA A 445 -7.23 -22.83 -12.17
N ASN A 446 -8.28 -22.57 -12.95
CA ASN A 446 -8.14 -21.78 -14.18
C ASN A 446 -7.73 -20.34 -13.89
N LEU A 447 -8.36 -19.72 -12.90
CA LEU A 447 -8.07 -18.33 -12.56
C LEU A 447 -6.73 -18.15 -11.82
N SER A 448 -6.22 -19.20 -11.17
CA SER A 448 -4.85 -19.17 -10.61
C SER A 448 -3.78 -18.91 -11.67
N LYS A 449 -4.01 -19.34 -12.93
CA LYS A 449 -3.04 -19.21 -14.04
C LYS A 449 -2.60 -17.77 -14.28
N ILE A 450 -3.45 -16.77 -14.01
CA ILE A 450 -3.09 -15.35 -14.16
C ILE A 450 -1.88 -15.03 -13.31
N THR A 451 -1.96 -15.27 -12.01
CA THR A 451 -0.87 -15.01 -11.07
C THR A 451 0.30 -15.95 -11.31
N LEU A 452 0.05 -17.24 -11.54
CA LEU A 452 1.11 -18.23 -11.75
C LEU A 452 1.99 -17.89 -12.96
N ALA A 453 1.42 -17.39 -14.05
CA ALA A 453 2.18 -16.94 -15.21
C ALA A 453 3.14 -15.78 -14.86
N THR A 454 2.72 -14.88 -13.97
CA THR A 454 3.61 -13.79 -13.50
C THR A 454 4.71 -14.29 -12.57
N GLY A 455 4.47 -15.34 -11.79
CA GLY A 455 5.51 -15.99 -10.99
C GLY A 455 6.50 -16.80 -11.83
N ALA A 456 6.04 -17.35 -12.95
CA ALA A 456 6.92 -17.94 -13.95
C ALA A 456 7.86 -16.90 -14.56
N ASP A 457 7.35 -15.72 -14.91
CA ASP A 457 8.17 -14.59 -15.40
C ASP A 457 9.18 -14.11 -14.36
N TYR A 458 8.74 -13.92 -13.10
CA TYR A 458 9.60 -13.53 -11.99
C TYR A 458 10.74 -14.52 -11.76
N SER A 459 10.42 -15.81 -11.63
CA SER A 459 11.42 -16.85 -11.30
C SER A 459 12.36 -17.20 -12.45
N TRP A 460 11.97 -16.89 -13.69
CA TRP A 460 12.81 -17.05 -14.87
C TRP A 460 13.75 -15.85 -15.09
N ASN A 461 13.25 -14.60 -14.99
CA ASN A 461 14.05 -13.40 -15.19
C ASN A 461 13.75 -12.33 -14.13
N ILE A 462 14.44 -12.44 -12.99
CA ILE A 462 14.21 -11.59 -11.81
C ILE A 462 14.61 -10.13 -12.07
N SER A 463 15.76 -9.91 -12.72
CA SER A 463 16.31 -8.57 -12.94
C SER A 463 15.36 -7.68 -13.76
N GLU A 464 14.82 -8.23 -14.84
CA GLU A 464 13.92 -7.54 -15.77
C GLU A 464 12.41 -7.74 -15.46
N TYR A 465 12.07 -8.42 -14.36
CA TYR A 465 10.68 -8.64 -13.98
C TYR A 465 9.93 -7.32 -13.78
N SER A 466 8.75 -7.16 -14.36
CA SER A 466 7.88 -6.01 -14.13
C SER A 466 6.48 -6.53 -13.92
N SER A 467 5.94 -6.32 -12.72
CA SER A 467 4.63 -6.85 -12.33
C SER A 467 3.51 -6.45 -13.29
N ASP A 468 3.40 -5.16 -13.62
CA ASP A 468 2.33 -4.68 -14.52
C ASP A 468 2.46 -5.22 -15.93
N ARG A 469 3.69 -5.28 -16.44
CA ARG A 469 4.00 -5.84 -17.75
C ARG A 469 3.63 -7.32 -17.81
N SER A 470 4.10 -8.07 -16.83
CA SER A 470 3.87 -9.51 -16.71
C SER A 470 2.38 -9.80 -16.61
N TRP A 471 1.68 -9.11 -15.69
CA TRP A 471 0.25 -9.26 -15.48
C TRP A 471 -0.58 -8.96 -16.72
N ASN A 472 -0.33 -7.82 -17.37
CA ASN A 472 -1.04 -7.44 -18.59
C ASN A 472 -0.85 -8.49 -19.70
N ARG A 473 0.40 -8.94 -19.89
CA ARG A 473 0.72 -9.88 -20.94
C ARG A 473 0.20 -11.29 -20.66
N SER A 474 0.24 -11.75 -19.41
CA SER A 474 -0.33 -13.02 -19.00
C SER A 474 -1.84 -13.07 -19.26
N ILE A 475 -2.58 -11.99 -18.96
CA ILE A 475 -4.01 -11.94 -19.24
C ILE A 475 -4.28 -11.94 -20.76
N GLU A 476 -3.49 -11.21 -21.55
CA GLU A 476 -3.60 -11.25 -23.01
C GLU A 476 -3.40 -12.66 -23.58
N LEU A 477 -2.39 -13.39 -23.10
CA LEU A 477 -2.08 -14.74 -23.56
C LEU A 477 -3.11 -15.78 -23.11
N LEU A 478 -3.76 -15.57 -21.96
CA LEU A 478 -4.72 -16.52 -21.38
C LEU A 478 -6.16 -16.31 -21.87
N PHE A 479 -6.53 -15.09 -22.24
CA PHE A 479 -7.93 -14.72 -22.52
C PHE A 479 -8.17 -14.17 -23.93
N ASP A 480 -7.12 -13.99 -24.74
CA ASP A 480 -7.20 -13.53 -26.13
C ASP A 480 -8.14 -12.31 -26.30
N ASP A 481 -9.26 -12.47 -27.01
CA ASP A 481 -10.23 -11.42 -27.31
C ASP A 481 -10.96 -10.88 -26.06
N LEU A 482 -10.96 -11.62 -24.94
CA LEU A 482 -11.57 -11.21 -23.66
C LEU A 482 -10.58 -10.54 -22.70
N ALA A 483 -9.33 -10.31 -23.14
CA ALA A 483 -8.28 -9.82 -22.26
C ALA A 483 -8.57 -8.43 -21.68
N SER A 484 -9.23 -7.53 -22.43
CA SER A 484 -9.53 -6.18 -21.95
C SER A 484 -10.48 -6.23 -20.75
N GLU A 485 -11.56 -6.98 -20.87
CA GLU A 485 -12.57 -7.15 -19.83
C GLU A 485 -12.02 -7.93 -18.65
N MET A 486 -11.19 -8.94 -18.91
CA MET A 486 -10.54 -9.70 -17.86
C MET A 486 -9.55 -8.84 -17.07
N LYS A 487 -8.84 -7.91 -17.72
CA LYS A 487 -8.01 -6.90 -17.04
C LYS A 487 -8.84 -6.01 -16.14
N THR A 488 -9.98 -5.48 -16.62
CA THR A 488 -10.89 -4.68 -15.77
C THR A 488 -11.35 -5.45 -14.54
N PHE A 489 -11.77 -6.71 -14.70
CA PHE A 489 -12.19 -7.53 -13.56
C PHE A 489 -11.03 -7.84 -12.60
N ALA A 490 -9.90 -8.31 -13.10
CA ALA A 490 -8.75 -8.68 -12.29
C ALA A 490 -8.09 -7.47 -11.61
N ASN A 491 -8.18 -6.28 -12.20
CA ASN A 491 -7.70 -5.03 -11.60
C ASN A 491 -8.38 -4.76 -10.24
N HIS A 492 -9.66 -5.14 -10.12
CA HIS A 492 -10.46 -4.98 -8.93
C HIS A 492 -10.46 -6.21 -7.98
N SER A 493 -9.64 -7.21 -8.27
CA SER A 493 -9.56 -8.45 -7.48
C SER A 493 -8.10 -8.93 -7.36
N SER A 494 -7.20 -8.03 -6.98
CA SER A 494 -5.77 -8.27 -6.78
C SER A 494 -5.39 -8.32 -5.29
N ARG A 495 -5.97 -7.43 -4.47
CA ARG A 495 -5.59 -7.26 -3.06
C ARG A 495 -6.37 -8.20 -2.15
N MET A 496 -5.68 -8.97 -1.32
CA MET A 496 -6.33 -9.84 -0.33
C MET A 496 -6.24 -9.20 1.05
N ILE A 497 -7.39 -8.99 1.72
CA ILE A 497 -7.47 -8.40 3.07
C ILE A 497 -8.40 -9.27 3.94
N GLY A 498 -7.80 -10.03 4.85
CA GLY A 498 -8.50 -10.91 5.80
C GLY A 498 -7.68 -11.09 7.07
N SER A 499 -7.49 -12.34 7.52
CA SER A 499 -6.54 -12.66 8.60
C SER A 499 -5.09 -12.28 8.25
N TRP A 500 -4.81 -12.13 6.95
CA TRP A 500 -3.56 -11.64 6.38
C TRP A 500 -3.84 -10.64 5.25
N SER A 501 -2.82 -9.86 4.90
CA SER A 501 -2.86 -8.88 3.80
C SER A 501 -1.71 -9.13 2.82
N ILE A 502 -2.02 -9.24 1.52
CA ILE A 502 -1.05 -9.53 0.45
C ILE A 502 -1.59 -9.15 -0.94
N GLY A 503 -0.70 -8.95 -1.89
CA GLY A 503 -1.02 -8.68 -3.30
C GLY A 503 -1.15 -7.19 -3.60
N ARG A 504 -1.16 -6.87 -4.90
CA ARG A 504 -1.29 -5.49 -5.42
C ARG A 504 -2.62 -4.89 -4.99
N GLU A 505 -2.62 -3.61 -4.63
CA GLU A 505 -3.85 -2.85 -4.35
C GLU A 505 -4.84 -2.94 -5.52
N ASP A 506 -6.15 -2.91 -5.19
CA ASP A 506 -7.21 -3.03 -6.20
C ASP A 506 -7.39 -1.69 -6.93
N ALA A 507 -7.14 -1.68 -8.24
CA ALA A 507 -7.37 -0.54 -9.13
C ALA A 507 -6.83 0.78 -8.53
N GLU A 508 -5.54 0.79 -8.17
CA GLU A 508 -4.86 1.91 -7.52
C GLU A 508 -5.09 3.25 -8.25
N ASP A 509 -4.95 3.28 -9.58
CA ASP A 509 -5.21 4.49 -10.39
C ASP A 509 -6.66 5.00 -10.27
N VAL A 510 -7.63 4.10 -10.11
CA VAL A 510 -9.05 4.45 -9.90
C VAL A 510 -9.24 5.02 -8.49
N ARG A 511 -8.60 4.42 -7.48
CA ARG A 511 -8.61 4.93 -6.10
C ARG A 511 -8.00 6.32 -6.01
N ASP A 512 -6.88 6.55 -6.69
CA ASP A 512 -6.23 7.87 -6.80
C ASP A 512 -7.16 8.89 -7.47
N THR A 513 -7.88 8.47 -8.52
CA THR A 513 -8.87 9.32 -9.19
C THR A 513 -10.02 9.70 -8.24
N MET A 514 -10.50 8.76 -7.42
CA MET A 514 -11.53 9.03 -6.40
C MET A 514 -11.02 9.99 -5.32
N ASP A 515 -9.78 9.82 -4.86
CA ASP A 515 -9.18 10.71 -3.85
C ASP A 515 -8.98 12.12 -4.41
N GLN A 516 -8.57 12.21 -5.67
CA GLN A 516 -8.42 13.48 -6.37
C GLN A 516 -9.77 14.16 -6.63
N LEU A 517 -10.84 13.39 -6.91
CA LEU A 517 -12.21 13.90 -6.95
C LEU A 517 -12.56 14.56 -5.62
N TRP A 518 -12.42 13.85 -4.49
CA TRP A 518 -12.72 14.41 -3.17
C TRP A 518 -11.91 15.67 -2.86
N LEU A 519 -10.62 15.69 -3.24
CA LEU A 519 -9.76 16.84 -3.08
C LEU A 519 -10.19 18.04 -3.93
N ASN A 520 -10.67 17.82 -5.16
CA ASN A 520 -11.13 18.90 -6.02
C ASN A 520 -12.49 19.44 -5.54
N LEU A 521 -13.42 18.56 -5.19
CA LEU A 521 -14.75 18.93 -4.69
C LEU A 521 -14.66 19.74 -3.39
N SER A 522 -13.83 19.30 -2.44
CA SER A 522 -13.59 20.04 -1.18
C SER A 522 -13.01 21.45 -1.40
N LYS A 523 -12.29 21.66 -2.51
CA LYS A 523 -11.69 22.95 -2.90
C LYS A 523 -12.58 23.79 -3.81
N SER A 524 -13.76 23.30 -4.19
CA SER A 524 -14.55 23.83 -5.31
C SER A 524 -13.72 24.08 -6.57
N LYS A 525 -12.82 23.16 -6.86
CA LYS A 525 -12.11 23.10 -8.15
C LYS A 525 -12.95 22.34 -9.16
N ASP A 526 -12.67 22.58 -10.43
CA ASP A 526 -13.19 21.74 -11.50
C ASP A 526 -12.72 20.31 -11.30
N ALA A 527 -13.66 19.37 -11.35
CA ALA A 527 -13.42 17.93 -11.21
C ALA A 527 -13.95 17.14 -12.41
N THR A 528 -14.15 17.82 -13.55
CA THR A 528 -14.77 17.23 -14.74
C THR A 528 -13.96 16.05 -15.29
N GLU A 529 -12.63 16.11 -15.25
CA GLU A 529 -11.74 15.03 -15.69
C GLU A 529 -11.93 13.77 -14.82
N GLU A 530 -11.93 13.93 -13.49
CA GLU A 530 -12.11 12.81 -12.55
C GLU A 530 -13.53 12.22 -12.63
N ILE A 531 -14.56 13.07 -12.75
CA ILE A 531 -15.96 12.64 -12.93
C ILE A 531 -16.09 11.80 -14.21
N GLN A 532 -15.47 12.23 -15.32
CA GLN A 532 -15.54 11.49 -16.57
C GLN A 532 -14.83 10.15 -16.47
N ALA A 533 -13.60 10.14 -15.93
CA ALA A 533 -12.83 8.91 -15.75
C ALA A 533 -13.55 7.88 -14.88
N LEU A 534 -14.16 8.31 -13.77
CA LEU A 534 -14.93 7.39 -12.90
C LEU A 534 -16.21 6.88 -13.58
N ARG A 535 -16.88 7.69 -14.39
CA ARG A 535 -18.05 7.22 -15.17
C ARG A 535 -17.66 6.16 -16.19
N GLU A 536 -16.53 6.35 -16.86
CA GLU A 536 -15.97 5.38 -17.81
C GLU A 536 -15.61 4.09 -17.07
N GLU A 537 -14.85 4.17 -15.98
CA GLU A 537 -14.48 2.99 -15.17
C GLU A 537 -15.71 2.21 -14.70
N PHE A 538 -16.71 2.87 -14.10
CA PHE A 538 -17.90 2.15 -13.64
C PHE A 538 -18.71 1.53 -14.79
N ALA A 539 -18.69 2.13 -15.98
CA ALA A 539 -19.31 1.55 -17.16
C ALA A 539 -18.53 0.34 -17.67
N ASP A 540 -17.20 0.41 -17.65
CA ASP A 540 -16.30 -0.69 -18.03
C ASP A 540 -16.43 -1.87 -17.07
N MET A 541 -16.55 -1.64 -15.77
CA MET A 541 -16.84 -2.70 -14.78
C MET A 541 -18.13 -3.47 -15.12
N ILE A 542 -19.20 -2.75 -15.48
CA ILE A 542 -20.50 -3.36 -15.86
C ILE A 542 -20.34 -4.13 -17.16
N HIS A 543 -19.69 -3.52 -18.16
CA HIS A 543 -19.47 -4.14 -19.46
C HIS A 543 -18.63 -5.40 -19.36
N ALA A 544 -17.51 -5.34 -18.63
CA ALA A 544 -16.62 -6.46 -18.39
C ALA A 544 -17.34 -7.62 -17.72
N ALA A 545 -18.11 -7.35 -16.65
CA ALA A 545 -18.90 -8.37 -15.98
C ALA A 545 -19.90 -9.05 -16.93
N ASP A 546 -20.67 -8.29 -17.71
CA ASP A 546 -21.65 -8.85 -18.64
C ASP A 546 -20.99 -9.62 -19.79
N ASN A 547 -19.90 -9.10 -20.36
CA ASN A 547 -19.20 -9.71 -21.49
C ASN A 547 -18.46 -11.00 -21.10
N LEU A 548 -17.78 -11.00 -19.94
CA LEU A 548 -17.12 -12.19 -19.40
C LEU A 548 -18.15 -13.28 -19.07
N LYS A 549 -19.27 -12.93 -18.43
CA LYS A 549 -20.34 -13.90 -18.15
C LYS A 549 -20.96 -14.53 -19.40
N ALA A 550 -20.97 -13.79 -20.51
CA ALA A 550 -21.53 -14.28 -21.77
C ALA A 550 -20.57 -15.18 -22.56
N ASN A 551 -19.26 -14.97 -22.44
CA ASN A 551 -18.28 -15.54 -23.38
C ASN A 551 -17.16 -16.36 -22.73
N LEU A 552 -17.00 -16.34 -21.40
CA LEU A 552 -16.04 -17.23 -20.74
C LEU A 552 -16.44 -18.70 -20.92
N PRO A 553 -15.45 -19.60 -21.08
CA PRO A 553 -15.67 -21.04 -20.95
C PRO A 553 -16.36 -21.39 -19.62
N GLU A 554 -17.21 -22.42 -19.63
CA GLU A 554 -18.10 -22.76 -18.50
C GLU A 554 -17.32 -23.08 -17.22
N ASP A 555 -16.21 -23.80 -17.33
CA ASP A 555 -15.29 -24.14 -16.24
C ASP A 555 -14.68 -22.88 -15.60
N ILE A 556 -14.21 -21.92 -16.40
CA ILE A 556 -13.68 -20.64 -15.91
C ILE A 556 -14.79 -19.76 -15.31
N LEU A 557 -15.95 -19.71 -15.96
CA LEU A 557 -17.09 -18.92 -15.49
C LEU A 557 -17.59 -19.41 -14.13
N ASN A 558 -17.61 -20.71 -13.90
CA ASN A 558 -18.03 -21.30 -12.63
C ASN A 558 -17.12 -20.86 -11.46
N GLU A 559 -15.84 -20.57 -11.71
CA GLU A 559 -14.91 -20.06 -10.70
C GLU A 559 -15.16 -18.58 -10.34
N SER A 560 -15.72 -17.77 -11.24
CA SER A 560 -15.82 -16.30 -11.07
C SER A 560 -17.23 -15.70 -11.09
N ALA A 561 -18.28 -16.48 -11.39
CA ALA A 561 -19.63 -15.95 -11.65
C ALA A 561 -20.15 -15.01 -10.54
N ALA A 562 -19.96 -15.38 -9.27
CA ALA A 562 -20.41 -14.57 -8.14
C ALA A 562 -19.59 -13.28 -7.97
N ASN A 563 -18.29 -13.31 -8.30
CA ASN A 563 -17.41 -12.14 -8.26
C ASN A 563 -17.70 -11.19 -9.44
N LEU A 564 -18.04 -11.72 -10.62
CA LEU A 564 -18.50 -10.91 -11.76
C LEU A 564 -19.84 -10.22 -11.45
N ASP A 565 -20.78 -10.93 -10.79
CA ASP A 565 -22.01 -10.31 -10.30
C ASP A 565 -21.74 -9.19 -9.29
N LYS A 566 -20.75 -9.38 -8.40
CA LYS A 566 -20.32 -8.35 -7.46
C LYS A 566 -19.68 -7.16 -8.17
N LEU A 567 -18.83 -7.38 -9.17
CA LEU A 567 -18.20 -6.33 -9.97
C LEU A 567 -19.25 -5.45 -10.64
N LYS A 568 -20.23 -6.07 -11.33
CA LYS A 568 -21.35 -5.35 -11.94
C LYS A 568 -22.13 -4.54 -10.93
N LEU A 569 -22.50 -5.15 -9.81
CA LEU A 569 -23.26 -4.50 -8.75
C LEU A 569 -22.50 -3.28 -8.18
N LEU A 570 -21.18 -3.37 -8.03
CA LEU A 570 -20.36 -2.24 -7.59
C LEU A 570 -20.26 -1.15 -8.66
N GLY A 571 -20.10 -1.49 -9.95
CA GLY A 571 -20.13 -0.51 -11.03
C GLY A 571 -21.46 0.26 -11.08
N GLU A 572 -22.60 -0.45 -11.02
CA GLU A 572 -23.94 0.17 -11.02
C GLU A 572 -24.14 1.12 -9.82
N ASN A 573 -23.69 0.72 -8.62
CA ASN A 573 -23.85 1.56 -7.43
C ASN A 573 -22.76 2.63 -7.30
N GLY A 574 -21.61 2.47 -7.94
CA GLY A 574 -20.59 3.50 -8.11
C GLY A 574 -21.09 4.67 -8.95
N GLN A 575 -21.80 4.38 -10.05
CA GLN A 575 -22.49 5.41 -10.85
C GLN A 575 -23.52 6.17 -10.02
N LEU A 576 -24.36 5.46 -9.25
CA LEU A 576 -25.34 6.08 -8.36
C LEU A 576 -24.68 6.94 -7.27
N ALA A 577 -23.58 6.47 -6.67
CA ALA A 577 -22.83 7.22 -5.67
C ALA A 577 -22.26 8.53 -6.23
N LEU A 578 -21.71 8.49 -7.44
CA LEU A 578 -21.23 9.68 -8.13
C LEU A 578 -22.37 10.65 -8.47
N ASP A 579 -23.50 10.14 -8.98
CA ASP A 579 -24.69 10.95 -9.25
C ASP A 579 -25.25 11.61 -7.98
N MET A 580 -25.22 10.91 -6.84
CA MET A 580 -25.64 11.46 -5.56
C MET A 580 -24.76 12.64 -5.12
N VAL A 581 -23.44 12.49 -5.21
CA VAL A 581 -22.47 13.55 -4.88
C VAL A 581 -22.68 14.77 -5.76
N LEU A 582 -22.88 14.57 -7.07
CA LEU A 582 -23.12 15.65 -8.01
C LEU A 582 -24.46 16.35 -7.75
N ALA A 583 -25.52 15.59 -7.45
CA ALA A 583 -26.81 16.15 -7.06
C ALA A 583 -26.67 17.03 -5.80
N GLN A 584 -25.90 16.58 -4.81
CA GLN A 584 -25.64 17.36 -3.60
C GLN A 584 -24.89 18.67 -3.89
N ILE A 585 -23.91 18.65 -4.78
CA ILE A 585 -23.09 19.82 -5.14
C ILE A 585 -23.86 20.81 -6.02
N ASN A 586 -24.80 20.32 -6.82
CA ASN A 586 -25.63 21.14 -7.71
C ASN A 586 -26.92 21.66 -7.04
N ASP A 587 -27.07 21.48 -5.73
CA ASP A 587 -28.27 21.84 -4.96
C ASP A 587 -29.56 21.15 -5.50
N GLU A 588 -29.44 19.90 -5.99
CA GLU A 588 -30.55 19.09 -6.50
C GLU A 588 -31.12 18.18 -5.39
N ASP A 589 -31.66 18.78 -4.32
CA ASP A 589 -32.08 18.11 -3.07
C ASP A 589 -32.96 16.86 -3.29
N ASP A 590 -33.95 16.92 -4.18
CA ASP A 590 -34.87 15.80 -4.46
C ASP A 590 -34.14 14.60 -5.08
N ALA A 591 -33.14 14.85 -5.93
CA ALA A 591 -32.33 13.80 -6.54
C ALA A 591 -31.36 13.21 -5.52
N TYR A 592 -30.68 14.07 -4.76
CA TYR A 592 -29.77 13.67 -3.68
C TYR A 592 -30.47 12.76 -2.65
N GLU A 593 -31.58 13.21 -2.06
CA GLU A 593 -32.28 12.44 -1.02
C GLU A 593 -32.81 11.10 -1.56
N ARG A 594 -33.32 11.08 -2.80
CA ARG A 594 -33.78 9.83 -3.42
C ARG A 594 -32.64 8.82 -3.57
N ILE A 595 -31.51 9.24 -4.13
CA ILE A 595 -30.38 8.35 -4.39
C ILE A 595 -29.72 7.93 -3.07
N LYS A 596 -29.59 8.85 -2.11
CA LYS A 596 -29.05 8.55 -0.79
C LYS A 596 -29.83 7.46 -0.07
N ASN A 597 -31.16 7.60 0.01
CA ASN A 597 -32.02 6.57 0.61
C ASN A 597 -31.89 5.21 -0.09
N GLU A 598 -31.72 5.22 -1.42
CA GLU A 598 -31.50 4.00 -2.19
C GLU A 598 -30.14 3.34 -1.84
N LEU A 599 -29.06 4.11 -1.79
CA LEU A 599 -27.71 3.62 -1.47
C LEU A 599 -27.62 3.13 -0.02
N GLU A 600 -28.17 3.88 0.95
CA GLU A 600 -28.23 3.47 2.36
C GLU A 600 -28.94 2.12 2.53
N GLY A 601 -30.02 1.89 1.76
CA GLY A 601 -30.72 0.60 1.72
C GLY A 601 -29.91 -0.56 1.11
N LYS A 602 -28.88 -0.26 0.29
CA LYS A 602 -28.07 -1.26 -0.42
C LYS A 602 -26.72 -1.57 0.25
N ILE A 603 -26.13 -0.64 1.02
CA ILE A 603 -24.76 -0.79 1.59
C ILE A 603 -24.55 -2.13 2.31
N SER A 604 -25.50 -2.56 3.15
CA SER A 604 -25.41 -3.84 3.86
C SER A 604 -25.30 -5.04 2.90
N ASN A 605 -26.00 -5.00 1.75
CA ASN A 605 -25.95 -6.07 0.76
C ASN A 605 -24.69 -5.96 -0.13
N LEU A 606 -24.23 -4.75 -0.42
CA LEU A 606 -22.97 -4.53 -1.14
C LEU A 606 -21.78 -5.13 -0.37
N SER A 607 -21.81 -5.08 0.96
CA SER A 607 -20.74 -5.58 1.84
C SER A 607 -20.78 -7.10 2.10
N LYS A 608 -21.74 -7.85 1.54
CA LYS A 608 -21.93 -9.30 1.77
C LYS A 608 -21.68 -10.12 0.50
N GLY A 609 -21.40 -11.42 0.70
CA GLY A 609 -21.25 -12.40 -0.39
C GLY A 609 -19.84 -12.42 -0.97
N ALA A 610 -19.74 -12.63 -2.28
CA ALA A 610 -18.48 -12.50 -3.01
C ALA A 610 -17.86 -11.10 -2.80
N ARG A 611 -16.54 -11.00 -2.90
CA ARG A 611 -15.76 -9.80 -2.62
C ARG A 611 -14.96 -9.39 -3.85
N VAL A 612 -15.00 -8.10 -4.16
CA VAL A 612 -14.32 -7.41 -5.26
C VAL A 612 -14.23 -5.94 -4.84
N SER A 613 -13.09 -5.27 -5.06
CA SER A 613 -12.94 -3.80 -4.92
C SER A 613 -13.40 -3.21 -3.57
N GLU A 614 -13.07 -3.86 -2.45
CA GLU A 614 -13.51 -3.43 -1.12
C GLU A 614 -13.00 -2.03 -0.73
N GLU A 615 -11.70 -1.80 -0.91
CA GLU A 615 -11.01 -0.55 -0.54
C GLU A 615 -11.09 0.53 -1.65
N THR A 616 -11.65 0.18 -2.81
CA THR A 616 -11.76 1.09 -3.96
C THR A 616 -13.21 1.48 -4.20
N VAL A 617 -13.99 0.67 -4.92
CA VAL A 617 -15.35 1.08 -5.33
C VAL A 617 -16.35 0.97 -4.17
N LEU A 618 -16.25 -0.09 -3.34
CA LEU A 618 -17.13 -0.20 -2.17
C LEU A 618 -16.84 0.88 -1.13
N ALA A 619 -15.55 1.20 -0.88
CA ALA A 619 -15.14 2.31 -0.04
C ALA A 619 -15.67 3.64 -0.59
N PHE A 620 -15.51 3.91 -1.88
CA PHE A 620 -16.05 5.11 -2.53
C PHE A 620 -17.56 5.27 -2.36
N ILE A 621 -18.35 4.19 -2.48
CA ILE A 621 -19.80 4.24 -2.25
C ILE A 621 -20.11 4.63 -0.79
N LYS A 622 -19.37 4.09 0.18
CA LYS A 622 -19.53 4.43 1.60
C LYS A 622 -19.11 5.87 1.89
N GLU A 623 -17.99 6.31 1.32
CA GLU A 623 -17.47 7.68 1.40
C GLU A 623 -18.47 8.67 0.83
N ALA A 624 -19.06 8.37 -0.34
CA ALA A 624 -20.08 9.21 -0.96
C ALA A 624 -21.30 9.38 -0.05
N VAL A 625 -21.81 8.30 0.56
CA VAL A 625 -22.94 8.36 1.51
C VAL A 625 -22.59 9.16 2.77
N ALA A 626 -21.33 9.08 3.22
CA ALA A 626 -20.83 9.85 4.36
C ALA A 626 -20.41 11.28 4.00
N PHE A 627 -20.40 11.66 2.71
CA PHE A 627 -19.84 12.91 2.24
C PHE A 627 -20.63 14.10 2.81
N ASN A 628 -19.88 15.00 3.46
CA ASN A 628 -20.39 16.27 3.94
C ASN A 628 -19.62 17.40 3.26
N PRO A 629 -20.26 18.22 2.43
CA PRO A 629 -19.60 19.31 1.71
C PRO A 629 -19.17 20.46 2.64
N LEU A 630 -19.69 20.52 3.87
CA LEU A 630 -19.28 21.51 4.86
C LEU A 630 -18.02 21.06 5.61
N PRO A 631 -17.07 21.98 5.89
CA PRO A 631 -15.89 21.64 6.65
C PRO A 631 -16.28 21.35 8.11
N VAL A 632 -15.61 20.38 8.72
CA VAL A 632 -15.71 20.00 10.13
C VAL A 632 -14.30 19.93 10.70
N ALA A 633 -13.91 20.96 11.46
CA ALA A 633 -12.60 21.06 12.06
C ALA A 633 -12.47 20.08 13.25
N SER A 634 -11.43 19.26 13.25
CA SER A 634 -11.10 18.32 14.34
C SER A 634 -9.60 18.07 14.39
N PHE A 635 -9.07 17.82 15.59
CA PHE A 635 -7.66 17.48 15.78
C PHE A 635 -7.39 16.65 17.02
N GLU A 636 -6.30 15.90 17.00
CA GLU A 636 -5.71 15.20 18.15
C GLU A 636 -4.33 15.75 18.53
N VAL A 637 -3.88 15.43 19.74
CA VAL A 637 -2.63 15.94 20.32
C VAL A 637 -1.80 14.76 20.81
N SER A 638 -0.52 14.72 20.41
CA SER A 638 0.42 13.65 20.81
C SER A 638 0.66 13.58 22.32
N LYS A 639 0.75 14.73 22.99
CA LYS A 639 0.90 14.85 24.46
C LYS A 639 0.19 16.09 24.99
N THR A 640 -0.53 15.95 26.09
CA THR A 640 -1.23 17.05 26.77
C THR A 640 -0.49 17.55 28.01
N PHE A 641 0.50 16.80 28.52
CA PHE A 641 1.31 17.16 29.69
C PHE A 641 2.80 17.04 29.36
N VAL A 642 3.49 18.18 29.27
CA VAL A 642 4.87 18.25 28.78
C VAL A 642 5.76 19.19 29.59
N ALA A 643 7.07 19.00 29.47
CA ALA A 643 8.04 19.91 30.10
C ALA A 643 8.24 21.17 29.25
N PRO A 644 8.62 22.32 29.85
CA PRO A 644 9.02 23.50 29.08
C PRO A 644 10.10 23.17 28.05
N GLY A 645 9.88 23.59 26.80
CA GLY A 645 10.79 23.35 25.67
C GLY A 645 10.61 22.02 24.94
N GLU A 646 9.68 21.16 25.36
CA GLU A 646 9.36 19.90 24.68
C GLU A 646 8.46 20.14 23.45
N GLU A 647 8.66 19.34 22.40
CA GLU A 647 7.87 19.39 21.17
C GLU A 647 6.54 18.63 21.32
N ILE A 648 5.46 19.28 20.89
CA ILE A 648 4.11 18.70 20.85
C ILE A 648 3.66 18.65 19.39
N GLN A 649 3.34 17.45 18.91
CA GLN A 649 2.74 17.26 17.60
C GLN A 649 1.21 17.29 17.68
N PHE A 650 0.59 18.02 16.76
CA PHE A 650 -0.86 18.07 16.57
C PHE A 650 -1.23 17.38 15.25
N GLU A 651 -2.28 16.57 15.27
CA GLU A 651 -2.76 15.84 14.10
C GLU A 651 -4.13 16.34 13.68
N ASN A 652 -4.29 16.78 12.43
CA ASN A 652 -5.58 17.16 11.87
C ASN A 652 -6.43 15.93 11.54
N THR A 653 -7.56 15.79 12.23
CA THR A 653 -8.58 14.76 12.01
C THR A 653 -9.87 15.33 11.41
N SER A 654 -9.81 16.55 10.86
CA SER A 654 -10.93 17.20 10.18
C SER A 654 -11.42 16.37 8.99
N ASN A 655 -12.71 16.48 8.64
CA ASN A 655 -13.27 15.77 7.49
C ASN A 655 -12.62 16.23 6.15
N LEU A 656 -12.75 15.42 5.10
CA LEU A 656 -12.14 15.68 3.78
C LEU A 656 -12.54 17.02 3.15
N ALA A 657 -13.71 17.57 3.52
CA ALA A 657 -14.15 18.90 3.07
C ALA A 657 -13.40 20.07 3.72
N THR A 658 -12.58 19.82 4.74
CA THR A 658 -11.80 20.83 5.45
C THR A 658 -10.43 21.00 4.82
N VAL A 659 -10.27 22.05 4.02
CA VAL A 659 -9.07 22.24 3.21
C VAL A 659 -8.12 23.27 3.79
N ASP A 660 -8.62 24.45 4.11
CA ASP A 660 -7.81 25.55 4.61
C ASP A 660 -7.80 25.50 6.13
N LEU A 661 -6.61 25.24 6.70
CA LEU A 661 -6.40 25.12 8.13
C LEU A 661 -5.72 26.38 8.68
N GLU A 662 -6.22 26.88 9.80
CA GLU A 662 -5.60 27.94 10.58
C GLU A 662 -5.57 27.54 12.05
N TRP A 663 -4.37 27.24 12.53
CA TRP A 663 -4.11 26.92 13.92
C TRP A 663 -3.79 28.17 14.73
N THR A 664 -4.16 28.17 16.01
CA THR A 664 -3.75 29.17 17.00
C THR A 664 -3.26 28.49 18.27
N PHE A 665 -2.04 28.82 18.68
CA PHE A 665 -1.29 28.27 19.82
C PHE A 665 -0.79 29.43 20.71
N GLU A 666 -1.68 30.14 21.38
CA GLU A 666 -1.29 31.36 22.11
C GLU A 666 -0.22 31.07 23.18
N GLY A 667 0.86 31.86 23.21
CA GLY A 667 1.97 31.67 24.16
C GLY A 667 2.99 30.59 23.76
N ALA A 668 2.79 29.91 22.63
CA ALA A 668 3.80 29.04 22.04
C ALA A 668 4.88 29.84 21.30
N LYS A 669 6.00 29.18 20.97
CA LYS A 669 7.05 29.73 20.10
C LYS A 669 6.54 30.03 18.69
N VAL A 670 5.57 29.23 18.22
CA VAL A 670 4.84 29.43 16.95
C VAL A 670 3.37 29.59 17.28
N GLU A 671 2.88 30.84 17.34
CA GLU A 671 1.51 31.12 17.78
C GLU A 671 0.44 30.82 16.72
N LYS A 672 0.82 30.65 15.44
CA LYS A 672 -0.10 30.33 14.33
C LYS A 672 0.57 29.40 13.32
N SER A 673 -0.21 28.51 12.72
CA SER A 673 0.24 27.63 11.63
C SER A 673 -0.87 27.35 10.62
N THR A 674 -0.51 27.00 9.40
CA THR A 674 -1.43 26.47 8.36
C THR A 674 -1.02 25.06 7.91
N GLU A 675 -0.06 24.45 8.58
CA GLU A 675 0.38 23.08 8.30
C GLU A 675 -0.73 22.08 8.63
N LYS A 676 -0.79 20.95 7.92
CA LYS A 676 -1.76 19.88 8.20
C LYS A 676 -1.58 19.36 9.62
N ASN A 677 -0.34 19.04 10.01
CA ASN A 677 0.00 18.46 11.30
C ASN A 677 1.18 19.23 11.94
N PRO A 678 0.96 20.40 12.57
CA PRO A 678 2.05 21.24 13.07
C PRO A 678 2.71 20.65 14.32
N THR A 679 3.99 20.96 14.50
CA THR A 679 4.75 20.71 15.74
C THR A 679 5.03 22.03 16.46
N VAL A 680 4.71 22.10 17.76
CA VAL A 680 4.69 23.34 18.54
C VAL A 680 5.44 23.15 19.86
N VAL A 681 6.12 24.21 20.31
CA VAL A 681 6.87 24.24 21.57
C VAL A 681 6.37 25.39 22.43
N TYR A 682 6.19 25.13 23.73
CA TYR A 682 5.92 26.13 24.75
C TYR A 682 7.10 26.22 25.72
N GLU A 683 7.67 27.42 25.88
CA GLU A 683 8.90 27.64 26.67
C GLU A 683 8.62 27.93 28.16
N ASN A 684 7.38 28.30 28.49
CA ASN A 684 6.99 28.71 29.84
C ASN A 684 5.98 27.73 30.42
N GLU A 685 5.98 27.58 31.75
CA GLU A 685 4.93 26.81 32.42
C GLU A 685 3.58 27.53 32.28
N GLY A 686 2.52 26.76 32.04
CA GLY A 686 1.19 27.30 31.81
C GLY A 686 0.21 26.24 31.32
N ILE A 687 -1.08 26.54 31.42
CA ILE A 687 -2.14 25.74 30.79
C ILE A 687 -2.66 26.51 29.56
N TYR A 688 -2.54 25.91 28.38
CA TYR A 688 -2.70 26.53 27.08
C TYR A 688 -3.91 25.96 26.32
N THR A 689 -4.63 26.86 25.65
CA THR A 689 -5.75 26.53 24.77
C THR A 689 -5.27 26.47 23.33
N VAL A 690 -5.77 25.50 22.56
CA VAL A 690 -5.48 25.37 21.15
C VAL A 690 -6.76 25.50 20.34
N LYS A 691 -6.69 26.27 19.25
CA LYS A 691 -7.80 26.47 18.31
C LYS A 691 -7.38 26.03 16.91
N LEU A 692 -8.26 25.33 16.21
CA LEU A 692 -8.17 25.06 14.79
C LEU A 692 -9.41 25.63 14.09
N VAL A 693 -9.20 26.36 13.00
CA VAL A 693 -10.26 26.76 12.08
C VAL A 693 -10.02 26.09 10.74
N GLY A 694 -10.99 25.28 10.33
CA GLY A 694 -11.05 24.63 9.04
C GLY A 694 -12.02 25.36 8.10
N ARG A 695 -11.65 25.56 6.83
CA ARG A 695 -12.50 26.26 5.86
C ARG A 695 -12.49 25.61 4.48
N ASN A 696 -13.54 25.89 3.74
CA ASN A 696 -13.59 25.76 2.28
C ASN A 696 -14.45 26.90 1.71
N SER A 697 -14.74 26.85 0.41
CA SER A 697 -15.60 27.79 -0.32
C SER A 697 -17.05 27.84 0.20
N LEU A 698 -17.54 26.75 0.81
CA LEU A 698 -18.92 26.60 1.27
C LEU A 698 -19.10 27.04 2.72
N GLY A 699 -18.04 27.06 3.52
CA GLY A 699 -18.14 27.49 4.91
C GLY A 699 -16.86 27.42 5.73
N LYS A 700 -17.03 27.51 7.04
CA LYS A 700 -15.97 27.36 8.04
C LYS A 700 -16.48 26.55 9.22
N SER A 701 -15.58 25.81 9.85
CA SER A 701 -15.77 25.16 11.13
C SER A 701 -14.61 25.50 12.05
N GLU A 702 -14.88 25.62 13.34
CA GLU A 702 -13.86 25.91 14.35
C GLU A 702 -14.00 24.96 15.52
N ILE A 703 -12.87 24.51 16.04
CA ILE A 703 -12.77 23.73 17.27
C ILE A 703 -11.74 24.39 18.19
N MET A 704 -12.11 24.51 19.46
CA MET A 704 -11.25 25.06 20.52
C MET A 704 -11.21 24.05 21.67
N LYS A 705 -10.03 23.47 21.93
CA LYS A 705 -9.81 22.59 23.08
C LYS A 705 -9.17 23.44 24.20
N GLU A 706 -10.00 23.92 25.13
CA GLU A 706 -9.57 24.79 26.23
C GLU A 706 -8.62 24.06 27.20
N GLY A 707 -7.48 24.69 27.50
CA GLY A 707 -6.51 24.15 28.45
C GLY A 707 -6.00 22.74 28.15
N ILE A 708 -5.99 22.37 26.87
CA ILE A 708 -5.62 21.02 26.42
C ILE A 708 -4.14 20.71 26.65
N VAL A 709 -3.26 21.71 26.60
CA VAL A 709 -1.83 21.54 26.86
C VAL A 709 -1.47 22.12 28.22
N THR A 710 -0.85 21.33 29.07
CA THR A 710 -0.26 21.76 30.35
C THR A 710 1.25 21.61 30.30
N VAL A 711 1.95 22.73 30.41
CA VAL A 711 3.41 22.77 30.41
C VAL A 711 3.87 22.95 31.85
N SER A 712 4.61 21.98 32.38
CA SER A 712 5.11 22.02 33.74
C SER A 712 6.40 21.22 33.88
N ASN A 713 7.33 21.69 34.70
CA ASN A 713 8.53 20.92 35.05
C ASN A 713 8.19 19.57 35.72
N LEU A 714 6.97 19.40 36.24
CA LEU A 714 6.48 18.13 36.77
C LEU A 714 6.42 17.02 35.70
N ALA A 715 6.26 17.37 34.43
CA ALA A 715 6.25 16.41 33.32
C ALA A 715 7.63 15.79 33.04
N LYS A 716 8.71 16.29 33.66
CA LYS A 716 10.02 15.64 33.66
C LYS A 716 10.05 14.37 34.53
N ASN A 717 9.06 14.20 35.40
CA ASN A 717 8.90 12.97 36.18
C ASN A 717 8.30 11.88 35.29
N GLU A 718 8.68 10.63 35.54
CA GLU A 718 8.12 9.47 34.86
C GLU A 718 6.60 9.37 35.14
N THR A 719 5.80 9.23 34.08
CA THR A 719 4.37 8.92 34.19
C THR A 719 4.19 7.45 34.53
N THR A 720 3.21 7.14 35.38
CA THR A 720 2.95 5.77 35.84
C THR A 720 1.49 5.41 35.69
N ASN A 721 1.18 4.11 35.59
CA ASN A 721 -0.19 3.62 35.67
C ASN A 721 -0.71 3.72 37.12
N LEU A 722 -1.47 4.77 37.39
CA LEU A 722 -2.06 5.07 38.68
C LEU A 722 -3.17 4.10 39.07
N ALA A 723 -3.77 3.40 38.10
CA ALA A 723 -4.84 2.43 38.33
C ALA A 723 -4.31 1.03 38.70
N LEU A 724 -3.03 0.76 38.45
CA LEU A 724 -2.43 -0.56 38.65
C LEU A 724 -2.62 -1.06 40.09
N ASN A 725 -3.28 -2.22 40.23
CA ASN A 725 -3.61 -2.89 41.49
C ASN A 725 -4.41 -2.02 42.48
N LYS A 726 -5.24 -1.11 41.98
CA LYS A 726 -6.10 -0.26 42.81
C LYS A 726 -7.47 -0.88 43.07
N ASP A 727 -8.17 -0.29 44.05
CA ASP A 727 -9.52 -0.72 44.40
C ASP A 727 -10.50 -0.35 43.28
N THR A 728 -11.33 -1.31 42.89
CA THR A 728 -12.29 -1.17 41.78
C THR A 728 -13.72 -1.47 42.23
N ALA A 729 -14.70 -0.75 41.68
CA ALA A 729 -16.12 -1.02 41.81
C ALA A 729 -16.78 -0.99 40.43
N ALA A 730 -17.63 -1.96 40.11
CA ALA A 730 -18.34 -2.01 38.83
C ALA A 730 -19.85 -2.19 38.97
N SER A 731 -20.60 -1.89 37.91
CA SER A 731 -22.06 -2.11 37.86
C SER A 731 -22.44 -3.58 38.01
N SER A 732 -21.67 -4.47 37.39
CA SER A 732 -21.82 -5.92 37.44
C SER A 732 -20.54 -6.60 36.98
N PHE A 733 -20.47 -7.92 37.16
CA PHE A 733 -19.49 -8.77 36.53
C PHE A 733 -20.05 -10.19 36.36
N VAL A 734 -19.53 -10.96 35.41
CA VAL A 734 -20.10 -12.26 35.03
C VAL A 734 -19.73 -13.40 35.99
N ASN A 735 -18.54 -13.38 36.58
CA ASN A 735 -18.07 -14.36 37.55
C ASN A 735 -16.78 -13.89 38.26
N ASP A 736 -16.39 -14.56 39.35
CA ASP A 736 -15.23 -14.17 40.17
C ASP A 736 -13.87 -14.19 39.43
N ARG A 737 -13.75 -14.83 38.26
CA ARG A 737 -12.52 -14.82 37.43
C ARG A 737 -12.49 -13.68 36.42
N GLU A 738 -13.57 -12.92 36.31
CA GLU A 738 -13.71 -11.76 35.42
C GLU A 738 -14.24 -10.55 36.20
N ALA A 739 -13.93 -10.51 37.49
CA ALA A 739 -14.27 -9.44 38.42
C ALA A 739 -13.51 -8.13 38.11
N PRO A 740 -14.00 -6.97 38.61
CA PRO A 740 -13.44 -5.65 38.31
C PRO A 740 -11.92 -5.45 38.50
N PRO A 741 -11.25 -6.07 39.50
CA PRO A 741 -9.80 -5.90 39.68
C PRO A 741 -8.96 -6.39 38.50
N PHE A 742 -9.46 -7.32 37.69
CA PHE A 742 -8.77 -7.85 36.52
C PHE A 742 -8.70 -6.89 35.34
N ALA A 743 -9.34 -5.72 35.42
CA ALA A 743 -9.15 -4.66 34.44
C ALA A 743 -7.95 -3.75 34.80
N VAL A 744 -7.31 -3.93 35.95
CA VAL A 744 -6.25 -3.04 36.42
C VAL A 744 -5.08 -3.81 37.04
N ASP A 745 -4.89 -5.08 36.65
CA ASP A 745 -3.88 -5.97 37.23
C ASP A 745 -2.57 -6.00 36.42
N GLY A 746 -2.55 -5.34 35.26
CA GLY A 746 -1.41 -5.26 34.35
C GLY A 746 -1.29 -6.46 33.41
N SER A 747 -2.34 -7.28 33.23
CA SER A 747 -2.30 -8.51 32.45
C SER A 747 -3.38 -8.57 31.37
N THR A 748 -2.97 -8.71 30.11
CA THR A 748 -3.89 -8.97 28.99
C THR A 748 -4.40 -10.41 28.93
N ARG A 749 -4.11 -11.25 29.95
CA ARG A 749 -4.66 -12.62 30.06
C ARG A 749 -5.92 -12.69 30.92
N THR A 750 -6.22 -11.60 31.61
CA THR A 750 -7.31 -11.44 32.57
C THR A 750 -8.15 -10.23 32.14
N LYS A 751 -9.44 -10.20 32.50
CA LYS A 751 -10.34 -9.11 32.11
C LYS A 751 -11.43 -8.86 33.13
N TRP A 752 -11.96 -7.64 33.17
CA TRP A 752 -13.29 -7.40 33.69
C TRP A 752 -14.31 -7.67 32.58
N CYS A 753 -15.37 -8.42 32.91
CA CYS A 753 -16.47 -8.68 31.99
C CYS A 753 -17.83 -8.48 32.65
N ALA A 754 -18.70 -7.72 31.98
CA ALA A 754 -20.06 -7.42 32.43
C ALA A 754 -21.07 -7.66 31.30
N VAL A 755 -22.23 -8.23 31.63
CA VAL A 755 -23.34 -8.47 30.69
C VAL A 755 -24.63 -7.87 31.22
N GLY A 756 -25.56 -7.57 30.31
CA GLY A 756 -26.84 -6.91 30.64
C GLY A 756 -27.02 -5.61 29.85
N PRO A 757 -28.07 -4.83 30.14
CA PRO A 757 -28.33 -3.59 29.43
C PRO A 757 -27.23 -2.56 29.73
N ALA A 758 -26.65 -2.00 28.68
CA ALA A 758 -25.74 -0.88 28.77
C ALA A 758 -26.46 0.38 29.35
N PRO A 759 -25.73 1.31 30.00
CA PRO A 759 -24.29 1.33 30.14
C PRO A 759 -23.74 0.46 31.27
N HIS A 760 -22.55 -0.12 31.05
CA HIS A 760 -21.76 -0.77 32.12
C HIS A 760 -20.75 0.21 32.70
N THR A 761 -20.44 0.12 33.98
CA THR A 761 -19.50 1.06 34.62
C THR A 761 -18.43 0.33 35.43
N LEU A 762 -17.20 0.86 35.38
CA LEU A 762 -16.06 0.45 36.19
C LEU A 762 -15.41 1.72 36.77
N THR A 763 -15.33 1.82 38.10
CA THR A 763 -14.72 2.93 38.82
C THR A 763 -13.49 2.45 39.57
N VAL A 764 -12.37 3.14 39.40
CA VAL A 764 -11.09 2.89 40.08
C VAL A 764 -10.86 3.99 41.11
N ASP A 765 -10.62 3.63 42.37
CA ASP A 765 -10.11 4.54 43.41
C ASP A 765 -8.58 4.50 43.39
N LEU A 766 -7.95 5.57 42.89
CA LEU A 766 -6.49 5.69 42.80
C LEU A 766 -5.80 5.77 44.18
N GLY A 767 -6.59 5.86 45.26
CA GLY A 767 -6.18 5.85 46.67
C GLY A 767 -5.93 7.25 47.24
N LYS A 768 -5.61 8.22 46.38
CA LYS A 768 -5.43 9.65 46.70
C LYS A 768 -5.64 10.50 45.47
N THR A 769 -5.74 11.82 45.64
CA THR A 769 -5.73 12.74 44.50
C THR A 769 -4.38 12.68 43.79
N ASN A 770 -4.43 12.41 42.50
CA ASN A 770 -3.28 12.36 41.58
C ASN A 770 -3.55 13.28 40.38
N LEU A 771 -2.52 13.49 39.56
CA LEU A 771 -2.66 14.18 38.28
C LEU A 771 -2.73 13.16 37.15
N VAL A 772 -3.84 13.14 36.41
CA VAL A 772 -4.07 12.24 35.27
C VAL A 772 -3.85 13.02 33.98
N SER A 773 -3.14 12.42 33.02
CA SER A 773 -2.83 13.04 31.71
C SER A 773 -3.16 12.14 30.53
N GLU A 774 -3.33 10.84 30.74
CA GLU A 774 -3.65 9.89 29.66
C GLU A 774 -4.49 8.72 30.19
N ILE A 775 -5.37 8.23 29.33
CA ILE A 775 -6.18 7.04 29.56
C ILE A 775 -5.87 6.01 28.48
N VAL A 776 -5.57 4.78 28.87
CA VAL A 776 -5.36 3.66 27.94
C VAL A 776 -6.35 2.55 28.26
N ILE A 777 -7.02 2.02 27.23
CA ILE A 777 -7.91 0.88 27.36
C ILE A 777 -7.46 -0.21 26.39
N LYS A 778 -7.24 -1.42 26.92
CA LYS A 778 -7.05 -2.63 26.11
C LYS A 778 -8.37 -3.39 26.05
N HIS A 779 -8.93 -3.43 24.86
CA HIS A 779 -10.21 -4.04 24.52
C HIS A 779 -10.06 -5.55 24.28
N ALA A 780 -11.12 -6.18 23.75
CA ALA A 780 -11.24 -7.61 23.69
C ALA A 780 -10.14 -8.30 22.87
N GLU A 781 -9.76 -7.73 21.72
CA GLU A 781 -8.77 -8.35 20.83
C GLU A 781 -7.35 -8.40 21.39
N GLU A 782 -7.00 -7.48 22.29
CA GLU A 782 -5.71 -7.50 22.98
C GLU A 782 -5.58 -8.69 23.93
N GLY A 783 -6.72 -9.25 24.34
CA GLY A 783 -6.79 -10.52 25.05
C GLY A 783 -6.94 -11.76 24.15
N GLY A 784 -6.87 -11.58 22.83
CA GLY A 784 -7.02 -12.64 21.83
C GLY A 784 -8.47 -12.94 21.41
N GLU A 785 -9.43 -12.07 21.73
CA GLU A 785 -10.82 -12.22 21.24
C GLU A 785 -11.01 -11.58 19.84
N PRO A 786 -12.10 -11.90 19.10
CA PRO A 786 -12.32 -11.28 17.79
C PRO A 786 -12.52 -9.77 17.89
N ALA A 787 -11.98 -9.00 16.93
CA ALA A 787 -12.08 -7.54 16.84
C ALA A 787 -13.52 -6.99 16.96
N GLY A 788 -14.51 -7.74 16.46
CA GLY A 788 -15.93 -7.39 16.61
C GLY A 788 -16.42 -7.28 18.07
N SER A 789 -15.64 -7.80 19.03
CA SER A 789 -15.91 -7.76 20.46
C SER A 789 -15.29 -6.53 21.15
N ASN A 790 -14.53 -5.70 20.43
CA ASN A 790 -13.96 -4.47 20.98
C ASN A 790 -15.06 -3.50 21.38
N THR A 791 -14.83 -2.76 22.46
CA THR A 791 -15.78 -1.75 22.95
C THR A 791 -15.98 -0.68 21.89
N ALA A 792 -17.21 -0.55 21.39
CA ALA A 792 -17.52 0.37 20.29
C ALA A 792 -17.76 1.81 20.77
N ALA A 793 -18.36 2.00 21.95
CA ALA A 793 -18.58 3.33 22.51
C ALA A 793 -18.40 3.35 24.02
N TYR A 794 -17.66 4.34 24.52
CA TYR A 794 -17.41 4.52 25.94
C TYR A 794 -17.11 5.98 26.31
N ARG A 795 -17.19 6.26 27.60
CA ARG A 795 -16.80 7.52 28.22
C ARG A 795 -15.91 7.26 29.43
N VAL A 796 -15.02 8.20 29.72
CA VAL A 796 -14.21 8.18 30.93
C VAL A 796 -14.41 9.48 31.67
N GLU A 797 -14.66 9.37 32.98
CA GLU A 797 -14.89 10.50 33.86
C GLU A 797 -13.95 10.47 35.05
N ILE A 798 -13.66 11.62 35.63
CA ILE A 798 -12.77 11.78 36.78
C ILE A 798 -13.45 12.59 37.89
N SER A 799 -13.13 12.26 39.15
CA SER A 799 -13.65 12.95 40.32
C SER A 799 -12.61 13.00 41.44
N GLU A 800 -12.59 14.08 42.22
CA GLU A 800 -11.76 14.18 43.43
C GLU A 800 -12.47 13.60 44.67
N ASP A 801 -13.80 13.60 44.69
CA ASP A 801 -14.62 13.23 45.85
C ASP A 801 -15.43 11.92 45.66
N GLY A 802 -15.51 11.41 44.44
CA GLY A 802 -16.25 10.20 44.09
C GLY A 802 -17.74 10.42 43.90
N GLU A 803 -18.20 11.68 43.93
CA GLU A 803 -19.60 12.06 43.74
C GLU A 803 -19.75 12.96 42.51
N ASN A 804 -18.90 13.98 42.38
CA ASN A 804 -18.91 14.97 41.31
C ASN A 804 -17.91 14.58 40.23
N PHE A 805 -18.43 13.99 39.15
CA PHE A 805 -17.62 13.52 38.02
C PHE A 805 -17.59 14.53 36.88
N LYS A 806 -16.42 14.67 36.26
CA LYS A 806 -16.17 15.44 35.03
C LYS A 806 -15.77 14.48 33.92
N GLU A 807 -16.40 14.58 32.76
CA GLU A 807 -16.02 13.82 31.56
C GLU A 807 -14.64 14.25 31.06
N LEU A 808 -13.79 13.25 30.78
CA LEU A 808 -12.45 13.40 30.19
C LEU A 808 -12.40 12.88 28.75
N VAL A 809 -13.07 11.75 28.49
CA VAL A 809 -13.02 11.05 27.21
C VAL A 809 -14.43 10.68 26.79
N LYS A 810 -14.70 10.79 25.49
CA LYS A 810 -15.91 10.26 24.86
C LYS A 810 -15.57 9.71 23.48
N VAL A 811 -15.81 8.42 23.30
CA VAL A 811 -15.56 7.70 22.05
C VAL A 811 -16.85 7.00 21.64
N THR A 812 -17.27 7.15 20.38
CA THR A 812 -18.58 6.65 19.92
C THR A 812 -18.51 5.53 18.88
N ASN A 813 -17.37 5.37 18.18
CA ASN A 813 -17.18 4.38 17.11
C ASN A 813 -15.74 3.83 17.14
N ASN A 814 -15.31 3.26 18.27
CA ASN A 814 -14.01 2.60 18.36
C ASN A 814 -14.05 1.22 17.69
N GLU A 815 -13.08 0.91 16.86
CA GLU A 815 -12.86 -0.43 16.29
C GLU A 815 -11.53 -1.05 16.78
N ALA A 816 -10.63 -0.25 17.35
CA ALA A 816 -9.29 -0.66 17.75
C ALA A 816 -9.26 -1.50 19.02
N GLY A 817 -8.30 -2.42 19.10
CA GLY A 817 -7.99 -3.20 20.30
C GLY A 817 -7.34 -2.41 21.42
N ILE A 818 -6.62 -1.35 21.09
CA ILE A 818 -6.07 -0.41 22.07
C ILE A 818 -6.56 0.98 21.73
N THR A 819 -7.06 1.70 22.74
CA THR A 819 -7.25 3.14 22.64
C THR A 819 -6.35 3.85 23.64
N SER A 820 -5.58 4.84 23.17
CA SER A 820 -4.84 5.78 24.00
C SER A 820 -5.42 7.17 23.79
N ASN A 821 -5.87 7.80 24.88
CA ASN A 821 -6.49 9.11 24.84
C ASN A 821 -5.71 10.07 25.74
N GLN A 822 -5.08 11.05 25.11
CA GLN A 822 -4.45 12.16 25.79
C GLN A 822 -5.54 13.09 26.33
N VAL A 823 -5.53 13.32 27.65
CA VAL A 823 -6.53 14.14 28.33
C VAL A 823 -5.88 15.39 28.93
N PRO A 824 -6.59 16.53 29.02
CA PRO A 824 -6.06 17.68 29.75
C PRO A 824 -5.60 17.25 31.15
N ALA A 825 -4.41 17.70 31.58
CA ALA A 825 -3.87 17.33 32.89
C ALA A 825 -4.86 17.71 34.00
N THR A 826 -5.51 16.70 34.59
CA THR A 826 -6.66 16.88 35.47
C THR A 826 -6.42 16.16 36.79
N LYS A 827 -6.72 16.84 37.90
CA LYS A 827 -6.67 16.24 39.23
C LYS A 827 -7.84 15.30 39.45
N GLY A 828 -7.59 14.17 40.09
CA GLY A 828 -8.64 13.26 40.52
C GLY A 828 -8.14 12.11 41.36
N ARG A 829 -9.08 11.52 42.09
CA ARG A 829 -8.88 10.30 42.87
C ARG A 829 -9.69 9.13 42.32
N TYR A 830 -10.87 9.38 41.77
CA TYR A 830 -11.76 8.37 41.22
C TYR A 830 -11.82 8.54 39.71
N VAL A 831 -11.57 7.46 38.97
CA VAL A 831 -11.70 7.45 37.51
C VAL A 831 -12.72 6.38 37.12
N ARG A 832 -13.72 6.76 36.35
CA ARG A 832 -14.86 5.92 35.97
C ARG A 832 -14.92 5.73 34.47
N LEU A 833 -14.80 4.49 34.03
CA LEU A 833 -15.15 4.04 32.68
C LEU A 833 -16.65 3.74 32.61
N ILE A 834 -17.29 4.23 31.55
CA ILE A 834 -18.70 3.99 31.21
C ILE A 834 -18.74 3.40 29.80
N VAL A 835 -19.13 2.15 29.66
CA VAL A 835 -19.28 1.47 28.37
C VAL A 835 -20.71 1.65 27.88
N ASP A 836 -20.89 2.54 26.89
CA ASP A 836 -22.20 2.87 26.30
C ASP A 836 -22.62 1.86 25.22
N LYS A 837 -21.66 1.38 24.40
CA LYS A 837 -21.86 0.29 23.42
C LYS A 837 -20.75 -0.76 23.56
N PRO A 838 -21.06 -1.98 24.05
CA PRO A 838 -20.03 -2.95 24.42
C PRO A 838 -19.25 -3.60 23.28
N THR A 839 -19.85 -3.72 22.08
CA THR A 839 -19.26 -4.42 20.93
C THR A 839 -19.62 -3.73 19.61
N GLN A 840 -19.02 -4.16 18.49
CA GLN A 840 -19.38 -3.66 17.15
C GLN A 840 -20.81 -4.09 16.75
N GLY A 841 -21.26 -5.25 17.22
CA GLY A 841 -22.58 -5.82 16.94
C GLY A 841 -23.61 -5.62 18.06
N ASP A 842 -24.54 -6.58 18.16
CA ASP A 842 -25.63 -6.59 19.14
C ASP A 842 -25.24 -7.27 20.48
N ASP A 843 -24.00 -7.72 20.63
CA ASP A 843 -23.52 -8.32 21.87
C ASP A 843 -23.44 -7.26 22.98
N SER A 844 -23.98 -7.62 24.15
CA SER A 844 -24.11 -6.78 25.34
C SER A 844 -22.94 -6.89 26.32
N ALA A 845 -21.98 -7.77 26.05
CA ALA A 845 -20.85 -8.01 26.94
C ALA A 845 -19.76 -6.93 26.81
N ALA A 846 -19.53 -6.18 27.88
CA ALA A 846 -18.36 -5.30 28.00
C ALA A 846 -17.17 -6.15 28.47
N ARG A 847 -16.04 -6.08 27.75
CA ARG A 847 -14.83 -6.85 28.03
C ARG A 847 -13.64 -5.89 28.01
N ILE A 848 -13.08 -5.63 29.19
CA ILE A 848 -11.94 -4.72 29.35
C ILE A 848 -10.78 -5.53 29.94
N TYR A 849 -9.74 -5.72 29.13
CA TYR A 849 -8.55 -6.47 29.54
C TYR A 849 -7.64 -5.59 30.39
N GLU A 850 -7.46 -4.32 30.05
CA GLU A 850 -6.79 -3.35 30.91
C GLU A 850 -7.42 -1.97 30.79
N PHE A 851 -7.45 -1.25 31.91
CA PHE A 851 -7.88 0.14 32.05
C PHE A 851 -6.79 0.91 32.82
N GLU A 852 -5.86 1.47 32.05
CA GLU A 852 -4.71 2.17 32.60
C GLU A 852 -5.01 3.67 32.71
N VAL A 853 -4.67 4.24 33.86
CA VAL A 853 -4.80 5.67 34.14
C VAL A 853 -3.40 6.22 34.30
N LEU A 854 -2.85 6.84 33.26
CA LEU A 854 -1.48 7.33 33.27
C LEU A 854 -1.39 8.76 33.78
N GLY A 855 -0.38 9.01 34.61
CA GLY A 855 -0.13 10.34 35.15
C GLY A 855 0.94 10.40 36.22
N VAL A 856 0.93 11.49 37.00
CA VAL A 856 1.88 11.75 38.09
C VAL A 856 1.20 11.53 39.43
N GLU A 857 1.85 10.74 40.28
CA GLU A 857 1.34 10.41 41.61
C GLU A 857 1.44 11.64 42.55
N GLY A 858 0.34 11.93 43.26
CA GLY A 858 0.27 12.95 44.31
C GLY A 858 -0.53 14.21 43.95
N ASP A 859 -0.91 14.95 44.99
CA ASP A 859 -1.63 16.22 44.86
C ASP A 859 -0.64 17.35 44.55
N VAL A 860 -0.42 17.58 43.26
CA VAL A 860 0.56 18.55 42.74
C VAL A 860 -0.12 19.86 42.34
N ASN A 861 0.57 21.00 42.47
CA ASN A 861 0.02 22.28 42.02
C ASN A 861 0.25 22.45 40.52
N LEU A 862 -0.83 22.67 39.77
CA LEU A 862 -0.76 22.98 38.35
C LEU A 862 -0.44 24.46 38.13
N PRO A 863 0.27 24.80 37.04
CA PRO A 863 0.50 26.19 36.67
C PRO A 863 -0.83 26.89 36.36
N PRO A 864 -0.88 28.23 36.43
CA PRO A 864 -2.07 28.98 36.04
C PRO A 864 -2.37 28.79 34.54
N LYS A 865 -3.63 29.01 34.17
CA LYS A 865 -3.99 29.17 32.76
C LYS A 865 -3.21 30.33 32.17
N TYR A 866 -2.66 30.13 30.98
CA TYR A 866 -1.99 31.18 30.25
C TYR A 866 -3.03 32.22 29.84
N GLU A 867 -2.78 33.46 30.24
CA GLU A 867 -3.53 34.62 29.77
C GLU A 867 -2.59 35.49 28.94
N LYS A 868 -2.99 35.77 27.69
CA LYS A 868 -2.22 36.66 26.83
C LYS A 868 -2.09 38.03 27.51
N PRO A 869 -0.86 38.59 27.65
CA PRO A 869 -0.67 39.91 28.24
C PRO A 869 -1.54 40.96 27.54
N GLN A 870 -2.36 41.67 28.32
CA GLN A 870 -3.19 42.75 27.79
C GLN A 870 -2.30 43.94 27.41
N VAL A 871 -2.53 44.51 26.23
CA VAL A 871 -1.82 45.68 25.73
C VAL A 871 -2.34 46.92 26.46
N ASP A 872 -1.46 47.61 27.19
CA ASP A 872 -1.81 48.83 27.94
C ASP A 872 -1.80 50.05 27.03
N LYS A 873 -3.00 50.57 26.77
CA LYS A 873 -3.22 51.76 25.94
C LYS A 873 -3.46 53.02 26.76
N SER A 874 -3.49 52.94 28.09
CA SER A 874 -3.90 54.03 28.96
C SER A 874 -3.05 55.28 28.75
N ASN A 875 -1.74 55.09 28.56
CA ASN A 875 -0.79 56.17 28.32
C ASN A 875 -0.88 56.78 26.92
N LEU A 876 -1.26 56.00 25.90
CA LEU A 876 -1.55 56.51 24.56
C LEU A 876 -2.86 57.31 24.55
N ASP A 877 -3.90 56.77 25.22
CA ASP A 877 -5.21 57.42 25.35
C ASP A 877 -5.07 58.79 26.03
N MET A 878 -4.33 58.88 27.13
CA MET A 878 -4.02 60.16 27.78
C MET A 878 -3.36 61.18 26.86
N VAL A 879 -2.40 60.74 26.03
CA VAL A 879 -1.66 61.64 25.11
C VAL A 879 -2.54 62.07 23.95
N VAL A 880 -3.37 61.17 23.42
CA VAL A 880 -4.38 61.49 22.39
C VAL A 880 -5.37 62.52 22.94
N ASN A 881 -5.88 62.34 24.15
CA ASN A 881 -6.80 63.28 24.78
C ASN A 881 -6.17 64.68 25.01
N ASP A 882 -4.90 64.76 25.42
CA ASP A 882 -4.19 66.05 25.51
C ASP A 882 -3.95 66.70 24.13
N ALA A 883 -3.60 65.89 23.13
CA ALA A 883 -3.41 66.34 21.76
C ALA A 883 -4.69 66.94 21.16
N GLU A 884 -5.87 66.35 21.43
CA GLU A 884 -7.15 66.86 20.94
C GLU A 884 -7.53 68.26 21.47
N LEU A 885 -6.91 68.72 22.56
CA LEU A 885 -7.18 70.05 23.14
C LEU A 885 -6.43 71.20 22.42
N LYS A 886 -5.48 70.90 21.54
CA LYS A 886 -4.72 71.92 20.80
C LYS A 886 -5.63 72.57 19.72
N GLN A 887 -5.45 73.87 19.45
CA GLN A 887 -6.25 74.59 18.45
C GLN A 887 -5.39 75.02 17.26
N LYS A 888 -5.87 74.76 16.03
CA LYS A 888 -5.15 75.09 14.78
C LYS A 888 -4.78 76.57 14.67
N SER A 889 -5.57 77.46 15.25
CA SER A 889 -5.35 78.91 15.25
C SER A 889 -3.98 79.31 15.79
N ASP A 890 -3.45 78.54 16.74
CA ASP A 890 -2.29 78.93 17.55
C ASP A 890 -0.97 78.61 16.84
N TYR A 891 -1.00 77.75 15.82
CA TYR A 891 0.20 77.16 15.22
C TYR A 891 0.33 77.43 13.71
N THR A 892 1.55 77.25 13.18
CA THR A 892 1.81 77.29 11.74
C THR A 892 1.19 76.08 11.05
N SER A 893 0.65 76.27 9.83
CA SER A 893 -0.02 75.20 9.08
C SER A 893 0.88 73.96 8.90
N LYS A 894 2.18 74.16 8.63
CA LYS A 894 3.13 73.06 8.42
C LYS A 894 3.34 72.22 9.68
N SER A 895 3.52 72.84 10.85
CA SER A 895 3.68 72.11 12.11
C SER A 895 2.37 71.45 12.55
N TRP A 896 1.23 72.09 12.26
CA TRP A 896 -0.10 71.58 12.58
C TRP A 896 -0.47 70.34 11.76
N ASP A 897 -0.19 70.34 10.45
CA ASP A 897 -0.53 69.22 9.58
C ASP A 897 0.29 67.97 9.93
N ALA A 898 1.55 68.13 10.31
CA ALA A 898 2.39 67.03 10.81
C ALA A 898 1.89 66.47 12.16
N PHE A 899 1.44 67.35 13.06
CA PHE A 899 0.83 66.98 14.33
C PHE A 899 -0.50 66.22 14.16
N MET A 900 -1.40 66.72 13.30
CA MET A 900 -2.68 66.06 13.02
C MET A 900 -2.49 64.66 12.43
N LYS A 901 -1.50 64.48 11.56
CA LYS A 901 -1.17 63.16 11.01
C LYS A 901 -0.78 62.16 12.11
N ALA A 902 0.11 62.57 13.02
CA ALA A 902 0.53 61.71 14.14
C ALA A 902 -0.63 61.44 15.12
N LEU A 903 -1.56 62.39 15.29
CA LEU A 903 -2.76 62.21 16.11
C LEU A 903 -3.73 61.19 15.49
N ASP A 904 -3.94 61.24 14.18
CA ASP A 904 -4.80 60.29 13.48
C ASP A 904 -4.21 58.86 13.50
N GLU A 905 -2.90 58.74 13.30
CA GLU A 905 -2.18 57.45 13.43
C GLU A 905 -2.28 56.89 14.86
N ALA A 906 -2.08 57.74 15.87
CA ALA A 906 -2.23 57.36 17.28
C ALA A 906 -3.65 56.91 17.64
N LYS A 907 -4.69 57.58 17.12
CA LYS A 907 -6.09 57.18 17.30
C LYS A 907 -6.41 55.84 16.65
N ALA A 908 -5.86 55.59 15.46
CA ALA A 908 -6.05 54.31 14.78
C ALA A 908 -5.45 53.15 15.58
N VAL A 909 -4.25 53.35 16.16
CA VAL A 909 -3.62 52.37 17.06
C VAL A 909 -4.44 52.19 18.34
N LEU A 910 -5.01 53.27 18.89
CA LEU A 910 -5.87 53.21 20.08
C LEU A 910 -7.11 52.33 19.84
N GLN A 911 -7.74 52.46 18.66
CA GLN A 911 -8.94 51.73 18.27
C GLN A 911 -8.67 50.30 17.76
N SER A 912 -7.42 49.94 17.49
CA SER A 912 -7.06 48.63 16.95
C SER A 912 -7.07 47.53 18.02
N ASN A 913 -7.93 46.53 17.89
CA ASN A 913 -7.97 45.38 18.83
C ASN A 913 -6.77 44.43 18.69
N SER A 914 -5.89 44.63 17.71
CA SER A 914 -4.71 43.79 17.45
C SER A 914 -3.37 44.53 17.58
N ALA A 915 -3.39 45.80 17.99
CA ALA A 915 -2.16 46.57 18.16
C ALA A 915 -1.26 45.94 19.23
N SER A 916 0.02 45.80 18.92
CA SER A 916 1.06 45.39 19.86
C SER A 916 1.41 46.53 20.83
N GLN A 917 2.02 46.18 21.97
CA GLN A 917 2.52 47.19 22.91
C GLN A 917 3.55 48.11 22.24
N GLU A 918 4.40 47.58 21.36
CA GLU A 918 5.40 48.37 20.65
C GLU A 918 4.76 49.39 19.69
N GLU A 919 3.70 49.00 18.97
CA GLU A 919 2.93 49.94 18.13
C GLU A 919 2.24 51.01 18.97
N VAL A 920 1.71 50.65 20.14
CA VAL A 920 1.10 51.60 21.09
C VAL A 920 2.14 52.58 21.63
N ASP A 921 3.30 52.08 22.04
CA ASP A 921 4.40 52.90 22.57
C ASP A 921 5.00 53.81 21.47
N GLN A 922 5.13 53.30 20.25
CA GLN A 922 5.63 54.06 19.11
C GLN A 922 4.65 55.12 18.64
N ALA A 923 3.35 54.81 18.59
CA ALA A 923 2.30 55.78 18.34
C ALA A 923 2.30 56.89 19.41
N GLN A 924 2.49 56.51 20.68
CA GLN A 924 2.56 57.46 21.79
C GLN A 924 3.77 58.39 21.63
N SER A 925 4.94 57.83 21.38
CA SER A 925 6.18 58.58 21.19
C SER A 925 6.09 59.52 19.99
N SER A 926 5.54 59.04 18.88
CA SER A 926 5.39 59.82 17.64
C SER A 926 4.44 60.99 17.84
N LEU A 927 3.31 60.77 18.52
CA LEU A 927 2.37 61.84 18.84
C LEU A 927 2.99 62.88 19.79
N LYS A 928 3.68 62.45 20.86
CA LYS A 928 4.40 63.36 21.76
C LYS A 928 5.46 64.20 21.02
N GLN A 929 6.19 63.59 20.10
CA GLN A 929 7.19 64.31 19.30
C GLN A 929 6.54 65.33 18.37
N ALA A 930 5.41 64.97 17.73
CA ALA A 930 4.68 65.88 16.87
C ALA A 930 4.06 67.05 17.67
N GLN A 931 3.58 66.79 18.89
CA GLN A 931 3.15 67.82 19.84
C GLN A 931 4.29 68.78 20.21
N ALA A 932 5.48 68.26 20.50
CA ALA A 932 6.66 69.06 20.81
C ALA A 932 7.18 69.87 19.59
N GLY A 933 6.90 69.38 18.38
CA GLY A 933 7.23 70.03 17.11
C GLY A 933 6.24 71.10 16.64
N LEU A 934 5.17 71.36 17.40
CA LEU A 934 4.23 72.45 17.11
C LEU A 934 4.91 73.82 17.23
N MET A 935 4.77 74.65 16.21
CA MET A 935 5.36 76.00 16.16
C MET A 935 4.27 77.05 16.19
N TYR A 936 4.29 77.95 17.18
CA TYR A 936 3.33 79.05 17.28
C TYR A 936 3.42 79.99 16.07
N ARG A 937 2.28 80.54 15.66
CA ARG A 937 2.24 81.60 14.65
C ARG A 937 2.71 82.91 15.32
N GLU A 938 3.75 83.57 14.79
CA GLU A 938 4.17 84.89 15.30
C GLU A 938 3.05 85.93 15.10
N GLU A 939 2.77 86.73 16.13
CA GLU A 939 1.78 87.82 16.09
C GLU A 939 2.24 88.92 15.13
N ALA A 940 1.49 89.13 14.04
CA ALA A 940 1.60 90.31 13.21
C ALA A 940 0.72 91.43 13.79
N THR A 941 1.36 92.49 14.30
CA THR A 941 0.70 93.76 14.67
C THR A 941 0.26 94.54 13.43
N GLU A 942 -0.95 95.11 13.52
CA GLU A 942 -1.65 95.94 12.52
C GLU A 942 -0.83 97.12 11.99
N ASP A 943 -0.87 97.37 10.66
CA ASP A 943 -1.41 98.63 10.11
C ASP A 943 -1.48 98.66 8.56
N ALA A 944 -2.66 99.10 8.10
CA ALA A 944 -3.09 99.80 6.87
C ALA A 944 -2.35 99.71 5.50
N GLU A 945 -3.20 99.40 4.51
CA GLU A 945 -3.41 100.08 3.21
C GLU A 945 -2.50 99.84 1.98
N SER A 946 -3.17 99.22 0.99
CA SER A 946 -3.32 99.68 -0.41
C SER A 946 -2.34 99.18 -1.49
N ASP A 947 -2.96 98.34 -2.34
CA ASP A 947 -3.05 98.42 -3.81
C ASP A 947 -1.90 98.02 -4.75
N VAL A 948 -2.31 97.12 -5.66
CA VAL A 948 -2.12 97.14 -7.11
C VAL A 948 -0.92 96.39 -7.73
N THR A 949 -1.29 95.18 -8.18
CA THR A 949 -1.13 94.55 -9.51
C THR A 949 0.21 94.05 -10.07
N ASP A 950 0.04 92.86 -10.64
CA ASP A 950 0.55 92.28 -11.89
C ASP A 950 1.96 91.67 -11.96
N GLN A 951 1.96 90.34 -12.11
CA GLN A 951 2.53 89.50 -13.19
C GLN A 951 3.83 89.96 -13.90
N PRO A 952 4.64 89.07 -14.51
CA PRO A 952 4.77 87.62 -14.31
C PRO A 952 6.22 87.06 -14.51
N GLN A 953 6.28 85.72 -14.50
CA GLN A 953 7.08 84.85 -15.37
C GLN A 953 8.48 84.34 -14.94
N GLU A 954 8.51 82.99 -14.92
CA GLU A 954 9.48 82.09 -15.54
C GLU A 954 10.96 82.01 -15.10
N SER A 955 11.27 80.82 -14.54
CA SER A 955 12.17 79.82 -15.13
C SER A 955 13.53 79.53 -14.46
N GLN A 956 13.77 78.22 -14.38
CA GLN A 956 15.04 77.47 -14.55
C GLN A 956 16.06 77.29 -13.41
N GLN A 957 16.08 76.03 -12.95
CA GLN A 957 17.17 75.01 -12.99
C GLN A 957 18.54 75.20 -12.30
N GLY A 958 18.94 74.10 -11.63
CA GLY A 958 20.31 73.67 -11.30
C GLY A 958 20.61 73.71 -9.79
N GLN A 959 21.28 72.75 -9.13
CA GLN A 959 21.98 71.52 -9.53
C GLN A 959 22.42 70.75 -8.25
N GLU A 960 22.34 69.41 -8.30
CA GLU A 960 23.15 68.32 -7.66
C GLU A 960 23.63 68.29 -6.17
N LEU A 961 23.14 67.26 -5.42
CA LEU A 961 23.79 66.09 -4.70
C LEU A 961 25.20 66.21 -4.03
N PRO A 962 25.61 65.37 -3.02
CA PRO A 962 25.14 63.99 -2.69
C PRO A 962 25.06 63.51 -1.18
N GLU A 963 24.43 62.33 -1.01
CA GLU A 963 24.63 61.18 -0.06
C GLU A 963 24.63 61.35 1.49
N THR A 964 23.95 60.53 2.34
CA THR A 964 23.97 59.04 2.47
C THR A 964 22.80 58.48 3.35
N ALA A 965 22.39 57.23 3.03
CA ALA A 965 21.87 56.10 3.85
C ALA A 965 20.71 56.25 4.88
N GLY A 966 19.61 55.49 4.65
CA GLY A 966 18.70 55.01 5.71
C GLY A 966 17.24 54.69 5.32
N ASN A 967 16.94 53.41 5.10
CA ASN A 967 15.62 52.73 5.19
C ASN A 967 14.45 53.07 4.24
N THR A 968 14.39 52.31 3.15
CA THR A 968 13.18 51.92 2.42
C THR A 968 12.44 50.78 3.14
N TYR A 969 11.35 51.07 3.86
CA TYR A 969 10.35 50.04 4.21
C TYR A 969 8.90 50.55 4.40
N ASN A 970 8.56 51.79 4.00
CA ASN A 970 7.22 52.38 4.24
C ASN A 970 6.44 52.83 2.98
N ILE A 971 6.78 52.37 1.77
CA ILE A 971 6.08 52.79 0.52
C ILE A 971 5.29 51.65 -0.16
N LEU A 972 5.27 50.43 0.39
CA LEU A 972 4.51 49.31 -0.19
C LEU A 972 3.14 49.04 0.46
N LEU A 973 2.77 49.75 1.53
CA LEU A 973 1.49 49.57 2.24
C LEU A 973 0.40 50.60 1.89
N LEU A 974 0.71 51.67 1.14
CA LEU A 974 -0.31 52.63 0.66
C LEU A 974 -0.84 52.34 -0.76
N GLY A 975 -0.25 51.39 -1.48
CA GLY A 975 -0.69 51.01 -2.83
C GLY A 975 -1.85 50.01 -2.89
N MET A 976 -2.09 49.23 -1.82
CA MET A 976 -3.12 48.17 -1.82
C MET A 976 -4.48 48.60 -1.25
N LEU A 977 -4.60 49.79 -0.65
CA LEU A 977 -5.89 50.28 -0.13
C LEU A 977 -6.74 51.05 -1.17
N LEU A 978 -6.18 51.38 -2.34
CA LEU A 978 -6.90 52.11 -3.41
C LEU A 978 -7.35 51.22 -4.60
N LEU A 979 -7.01 49.93 -4.60
CA LEU A 979 -7.44 48.99 -5.65
C LEU A 979 -8.75 48.23 -5.32
N THR A 980 -9.21 48.28 -4.07
CA THR A 980 -10.45 47.63 -3.61
C THR A 980 -11.72 48.47 -3.83
N ILE A 981 -11.61 49.78 -4.11
CA ILE A 981 -12.78 50.64 -4.46
C ILE A 981 -13.01 50.71 -5.99
N GLY A 982 -11.99 50.44 -6.81
CA GLY A 982 -12.08 50.48 -8.28
C GLY A 982 -12.72 49.26 -8.95
N VAL A 983 -12.69 48.07 -8.32
CA VAL A 983 -13.19 46.83 -8.94
C VAL A 983 -14.71 46.62 -8.68
N LEU A 984 -15.27 47.26 -7.65
CA LEU A 984 -16.71 47.20 -7.34
C LEU A 984 -17.58 48.12 -8.21
N THR A 985 -17.00 49.09 -8.92
CA THR A 985 -17.74 50.00 -9.84
C THR A 985 -17.73 49.56 -11.31
N LEU A 986 -16.87 48.61 -11.72
CA LEU A 986 -16.82 48.11 -13.11
C LEU A 986 -17.78 46.93 -13.38
N ARG A 987 -18.14 46.14 -12.36
CA ARG A 987 -19.06 44.98 -12.51
C ARG A 987 -20.55 45.35 -12.58
N ARG A 988 -20.95 46.60 -12.31
CA ARG A 988 -22.33 47.08 -12.51
C ARG A 988 -22.61 47.70 -13.87
N ARG A 989 -21.62 47.81 -14.78
CA ARG A 989 -21.78 48.46 -16.09
C ARG A 989 -21.66 47.53 -17.33
N ILE A 990 -21.40 46.23 -17.15
CA ILE A 990 -21.31 45.24 -18.26
C ILE A 990 -22.48 44.23 -18.21
N LYS A 991 -23.65 44.62 -17.66
CA LYS A 991 -24.89 43.83 -17.71
C LYS A 991 -26.09 44.60 -18.29
N ARG A 992 -25.81 45.67 -19.03
CA ARG A 992 -26.76 46.32 -19.96
C ARG A 992 -25.97 46.64 -21.23
N GLU A 993 -26.41 46.05 -22.34
CA GLU A 993 -25.83 46.05 -23.70
C GLU A 993 -24.72 45.00 -23.92
N GLY A 994 -25.12 43.90 -24.56
CA GLY A 994 -24.33 42.71 -24.88
C GLY A 994 -25.18 41.46 -24.78
#